data_AF-A0A4Q3A8Y5-F1
#
_entry.id   AF-A0A4Q3A8Y5-F1
#
_cell.length_a   1.000
_cell.length_b   1.000
_cell.length_c   1.000
_cell.angle_alpha   90.00
_cell.angle_beta   90.00
_cell.angle_gamma   90.00
#
_symmetry.space_group_name_H-M   'P 1'
#
loop_
_entity.id
_entity.type
_entity.pdbx_description
1 polymer ?
#
loop_
_entity_poly.entity_id
_entity_poly.type
_entity_poly.pdbx_seq_one_letter_code
_entity_poly.pdbx_strand_id
1 'polypeptide(L)'
;MKATCCRAWWGWKPPGSTWSVASWNPSPPKPTDSPRRLPTICELLWEIHRSTPPARANANDGRLVPLVLAHREASKRAQQAESLIGHIRSDGRIHGRFEPLGTATGRFSSKEPNLQNIGRGEMREAFTAPAGKRLIVADYSQIELRAAAAIAGEIKMIEAYKSGADLHKRTAATVLGKPENEVTKDDRQLSKACFSGDTEILTPKGWVRFDHYDGTTPVAGFELPQGVEWNPPRPRSNRWGHPTGKVHYHGDGKISFVRPLGFQSFEDRELFHHEDRNTDLLLTSDHQVAFITNSGNPAKRAAIEVTAGNCRHFIAAGTMVRPKPTAGLEAFTRTLAMVVADGYFSNPRCVRFGFSKPRKIERCLKLLGELGLTPSIRVSGRVTAIQVSNEEWVECLLSWITVKKDLSWRCVTELPADIYLNEAGYWDSHLIRGTARDRALFSTTSKQTAEVMQAMAATSGVPSILRHEPRPNEKHSDVWNLSYVHDGPTIWRASWNLQPTGRRERVWCVQVPSGAILIRRNGKVCVQGNCNFGLIYGQSAPGLVKYAASSYGVTLEEDQATDIRQAFFRTYSRLRQWHGTSHNQAEAGITEVRTRTGRRRLIPEKASEWERFTALVNTPVQGGTADGMKHALVLIHDRLPKSARIVSTVHDEVVVECREESAAECREIVATAMVEAMSALFPEVPVEVEANICTTWAEK
;
A
#
# COMPACT_ATOMS: atom_id res chain seq x y z
N MET A 1 -25.11 15.84 14.59
CA MET A 1 -25.55 16.84 13.60
C MET A 1 -25.45 16.20 12.22
N LYS A 2 -26.58 15.66 11.76
CA LYS A 2 -26.79 15.10 10.43
C LYS A 2 -27.24 16.23 9.48
N ALA A 3 -27.00 16.05 8.19
CA ALA A 3 -27.65 16.73 7.06
C ALA A 3 -27.34 18.23 6.84
N THR A 4 -26.40 18.54 5.94
CA THR A 4 -26.46 19.80 5.15
C THR A 4 -25.69 19.85 3.83
N CYS A 5 -25.06 18.77 3.31
CA CYS A 5 -24.24 18.89 2.09
C CYS A 5 -24.73 18.14 0.83
N CYS A 6 -25.87 17.44 0.86
CA CYS A 6 -26.36 16.66 -0.31
C CYS A 6 -27.62 17.22 -1.00
N ARG A 7 -27.91 18.52 -0.94
CA ARG A 7 -29.13 19.11 -1.56
C ARG A 7 -28.92 20.15 -2.67
N ALA A 8 -27.77 20.17 -3.34
CA ALA A 8 -27.53 21.17 -4.40
C ALA A 8 -27.30 20.61 -5.82
N TRP A 9 -27.38 19.28 -6.05
CA TRP A 9 -26.97 18.70 -7.35
C TRP A 9 -28.00 17.75 -8.00
N TRP A 10 -29.25 17.76 -7.55
CA TRP A 10 -30.35 17.04 -8.20
C TRP A 10 -31.57 17.95 -8.31
N GLY A 11 -31.61 18.75 -9.38
CA GLY A 11 -32.79 19.51 -9.76
C GLY A 11 -33.84 18.59 -10.37
N TRP A 12 -34.84 18.23 -9.57
CA TRP A 12 -36.08 17.63 -10.05
C TRP A 12 -36.80 18.68 -10.91
N LYS A 13 -37.07 18.40 -12.19
CA LYS A 13 -37.99 19.18 -13.02
C LYS A 13 -39.06 18.27 -13.63
N PRO A 14 -40.31 18.76 -13.76
CA PRO A 14 -41.46 17.96 -14.18
C PRO A 14 -41.38 17.53 -15.66
N PRO A 15 -42.18 16.53 -16.08
CA PRO A 15 -42.09 15.94 -17.41
C PRO A 15 -42.58 16.93 -18.48
N GLY A 16 -41.75 17.23 -19.49
CA GLY A 16 -42.18 17.99 -20.67
C GLY A 16 -41.14 18.86 -21.42
N SER A 17 -39.88 18.94 -21.00
CA SER A 17 -38.90 19.80 -21.69
C SER A 17 -37.90 19.01 -22.57
N THR A 18 -37.85 19.35 -23.85
CA THR A 18 -36.92 18.84 -24.87
C THR A 18 -35.48 19.30 -24.64
N TRP A 19 -34.52 18.39 -24.87
CA TRP A 19 -33.08 18.62 -24.76
C TRP A 19 -32.54 19.53 -25.88
N SER A 20 -31.61 20.44 -25.56
CA SER A 20 -30.67 21.00 -26.53
C SER A 20 -29.25 20.93 -25.97
N VAL A 21 -28.35 20.23 -26.66
CA VAL A 21 -26.93 20.09 -26.31
C VAL A 21 -26.18 21.32 -26.81
N ALA A 22 -25.64 22.14 -25.90
CA ALA A 22 -24.71 23.21 -26.24
C ALA A 22 -23.27 22.68 -26.15
N SER A 23 -22.59 22.60 -27.30
CA SER A 23 -21.17 22.28 -27.44
C SER A 23 -20.28 23.40 -26.89
N TRP A 24 -19.29 23.08 -26.06
CA TRP A 24 -18.27 24.01 -25.59
C TRP A 24 -16.91 23.68 -26.23
N ASN A 25 -16.27 24.67 -26.87
CA ASN A 25 -14.98 24.55 -27.56
C ASN A 25 -14.05 25.70 -27.10
N PRO A 26 -12.90 25.44 -26.42
CA PRO A 26 -11.98 26.51 -26.02
C PRO A 26 -10.81 26.59 -27.00
N SER A 27 -10.58 27.76 -27.58
CA SER A 27 -9.33 28.11 -28.29
C SER A 27 -8.41 28.95 -27.38
N PRO A 28 -7.07 28.76 -27.43
CA PRO A 28 -6.11 29.45 -26.55
C PRO A 28 -5.71 30.86 -27.07
N PRO A 29 -5.24 31.79 -26.22
CA PRO A 29 -4.77 33.11 -26.64
C PRO A 29 -3.34 33.09 -27.20
N LYS A 30 -3.05 33.99 -28.15
CA LYS A 30 -1.74 34.13 -28.82
C LYS A 30 -0.73 34.94 -27.97
N PRO A 31 0.59 34.66 -28.05
CA PRO A 31 1.62 35.43 -27.38
C PRO A 31 2.03 36.67 -28.21
N THR A 32 2.23 37.82 -27.56
CA THR A 32 2.78 39.05 -28.15
C THR A 32 4.19 39.32 -27.60
N ASP A 33 5.13 39.60 -28.50
CA ASP A 33 6.54 39.90 -28.22
C ASP A 33 6.74 41.23 -27.47
N SER A 34 7.36 41.18 -26.28
CA SER A 34 8.17 42.29 -25.72
C SER A 34 9.17 41.75 -24.68
N PRO A 35 10.40 42.30 -24.57
CA PRO A 35 11.48 41.70 -23.77
C PRO A 35 11.53 42.18 -22.31
N ARG A 36 11.77 41.22 -21.40
CA ARG A 36 12.12 41.35 -19.96
C ARG A 36 11.00 41.88 -19.03
N ARG A 37 10.04 41.02 -18.70
CA ARG A 37 9.39 41.02 -17.38
C ARG A 37 9.92 39.82 -16.57
N LEU A 38 10.21 40.06 -15.29
CA LEU A 38 10.49 39.00 -14.30
C LEU A 38 9.30 38.04 -14.24
N PRO A 39 9.51 36.71 -14.06
CA PRO A 39 8.38 35.81 -13.93
C PRO A 39 7.57 36.16 -12.69
N THR A 40 6.30 36.53 -12.89
CA THR A 40 5.34 36.70 -11.80
C THR A 40 5.25 35.41 -10.97
N ILE A 41 4.90 35.48 -9.69
CA ILE A 41 4.67 34.29 -8.84
C ILE A 41 3.67 33.30 -9.49
N CYS A 42 2.75 33.81 -10.31
CA CYS A 42 1.86 33.01 -11.17
C CYS A 42 2.60 32.23 -12.27
N GLU A 43 3.70 32.73 -12.83
CA GLU A 43 4.54 32.01 -13.80
C GLU A 43 5.38 30.92 -13.12
N LEU A 44 5.83 31.12 -11.88
CA LEU A 44 6.41 30.06 -11.03
C LEU A 44 5.40 28.94 -10.76
N LEU A 45 4.13 29.28 -10.52
CA LEU A 45 3.04 28.31 -10.37
C LEU A 45 2.65 27.65 -11.71
N TRP A 46 2.78 28.36 -12.83
CA TRP A 46 2.47 27.88 -14.19
C TRP A 46 3.58 26.96 -14.76
N GLU A 47 4.86 27.22 -14.49
CA GLU A 47 6.00 26.39 -14.94
C GLU A 47 6.05 25.04 -14.23
N ILE A 48 5.63 24.97 -12.97
CA ILE A 48 5.42 23.71 -12.23
C ILE A 48 4.38 22.82 -12.94
N HIS A 49 3.40 23.43 -13.63
CA HIS A 49 2.30 22.73 -14.29
C HIS A 49 2.62 22.27 -15.73
N ARG A 50 3.56 22.91 -16.43
CA ARG A 50 3.76 22.74 -17.90
C ARG A 50 4.78 21.67 -18.31
N SER A 51 5.53 21.10 -17.38
CA SER A 51 6.63 20.16 -17.67
C SER A 51 6.21 18.69 -17.88
N THR A 52 4.92 18.38 -18.05
CA THR A 52 4.44 17.00 -18.27
C THR A 52 3.70 16.87 -19.62
N PRO A 53 4.29 16.19 -20.64
CA PRO A 53 3.64 15.95 -21.94
C PRO A 53 2.48 14.93 -21.88
N PRO A 54 1.53 14.94 -22.83
CA PRO A 54 0.25 14.21 -22.75
C PRO A 54 0.32 12.68 -23.01
N ALA A 55 1.49 12.10 -23.26
CA ALA A 55 1.64 10.72 -23.72
C ALA A 55 2.20 9.74 -22.66
N ARG A 56 2.45 10.20 -21.42
CA ARG A 56 2.83 9.35 -20.27
C ARG A 56 2.20 9.90 -19.01
N ALA A 57 0.92 9.59 -18.78
CA ALA A 57 0.27 9.88 -17.51
C ALA A 57 0.79 8.92 -16.41
N ASN A 58 1.97 9.21 -15.87
CA ASN A 58 2.44 8.63 -14.63
C ASN A 58 1.70 9.28 -13.45
N ALA A 59 0.70 8.56 -12.94
CA ALA A 59 0.29 8.35 -11.53
C ALA A 59 0.58 9.35 -10.38
N ASN A 60 0.90 10.64 -10.58
CA ASN A 60 1.27 11.56 -9.49
C ASN A 60 0.36 12.76 -9.25
N ASP A 61 -0.81 12.83 -9.89
CA ASP A 61 -1.84 13.79 -9.48
C ASP A 61 -2.67 13.20 -8.32
N GLY A 62 -2.24 13.49 -7.09
CA GLY A 62 -2.75 12.93 -5.84
C GLY A 62 -4.22 13.24 -5.49
N ARG A 63 -4.93 14.06 -6.28
CA ARG A 63 -6.39 14.22 -6.17
C ARG A 63 -7.12 13.67 -7.38
N LEU A 64 -6.60 13.85 -8.58
CA LEU A 64 -7.33 13.49 -9.80
C LEU A 64 -7.38 11.99 -10.05
N VAL A 65 -6.27 11.26 -9.88
CA VAL A 65 -6.23 9.82 -10.18
C VAL A 65 -7.15 9.00 -9.26
N PRO A 66 -7.15 9.19 -7.93
CA PRO A 66 -8.10 8.50 -7.06
C PRO A 66 -9.56 8.85 -7.37
N LEU A 67 -9.85 10.12 -7.70
CA LEU A 67 -11.20 10.54 -8.08
C LEU A 67 -11.63 9.93 -9.42
N VAL A 68 -10.73 9.82 -10.41
CA VAL A 68 -11.00 9.15 -11.68
C VAL A 68 -11.18 7.65 -11.49
N LEU A 69 -10.38 7.00 -10.65
CA LEU A 69 -10.54 5.57 -10.33
C LEU A 69 -11.85 5.32 -9.58
N ALA A 70 -12.18 6.13 -8.58
CA ALA A 70 -13.44 6.05 -7.84
C ALA A 70 -14.66 6.31 -8.75
N HIS A 71 -14.58 7.32 -9.62
CA HIS A 71 -15.61 7.59 -10.62
C HIS A 71 -15.76 6.43 -11.61
N ARG A 72 -14.65 5.83 -12.08
CA ARG A 72 -14.67 4.65 -12.96
C ARG A 72 -15.28 3.43 -12.27
N GLU A 73 -14.94 3.19 -11.01
CA GLU A 73 -15.49 2.07 -10.25
C GLU A 73 -16.99 2.25 -9.99
N ALA A 74 -17.41 3.43 -9.54
CA ALA A 74 -18.82 3.76 -9.34
C ALA A 74 -19.61 3.69 -10.66
N SER A 75 -19.06 4.24 -11.76
CA SER A 75 -19.69 4.16 -13.08
C SER A 75 -19.82 2.72 -13.57
N LYS A 76 -18.80 1.88 -13.34
CA LYS A 76 -18.85 0.46 -13.70
C LYS A 76 -19.92 -0.29 -12.89
N ARG A 77 -20.05 -0.02 -11.58
CA ARG A 77 -21.11 -0.59 -10.74
C ARG A 77 -22.49 -0.12 -11.20
N ALA A 78 -22.66 1.17 -11.50
CA ALA A 78 -23.91 1.72 -12.02
C ALA A 78 -24.31 1.08 -13.35
N GLN A 79 -23.38 0.98 -14.31
CA GLN A 79 -23.61 0.29 -15.58
C GLN A 79 -23.99 -1.18 -15.39
N GLN A 80 -23.35 -1.87 -14.44
CA GLN A 80 -23.69 -3.25 -14.12
C GLN A 80 -25.11 -3.36 -13.54
N ALA A 81 -25.49 -2.46 -12.63
CA ALA A 81 -26.84 -2.43 -12.05
C ALA A 81 -27.91 -2.12 -13.11
N GLU A 82 -27.69 -1.10 -13.94
CA GLU A 82 -28.58 -0.75 -15.07
C GLU A 82 -28.75 -1.93 -16.04
N SER A 83 -27.64 -2.60 -16.36
CA SER A 83 -27.65 -3.80 -17.19
C SER A 83 -28.50 -4.90 -16.57
N LEU A 84 -28.34 -5.20 -15.27
CA LEU A 84 -29.13 -6.23 -14.58
C LEU A 84 -30.62 -5.86 -14.55
N ILE A 85 -30.95 -4.61 -14.23
CA ILE A 85 -32.34 -4.11 -14.20
C ILE A 85 -32.99 -4.26 -15.57
N GLY A 86 -32.27 -3.92 -16.65
CA GLY A 86 -32.75 -4.08 -18.02
C GLY A 86 -32.97 -5.53 -18.46
N HIS A 87 -32.43 -6.51 -17.73
CA HIS A 87 -32.61 -7.94 -18.00
C HIS A 87 -33.61 -8.62 -17.06
N ILE A 88 -34.31 -7.87 -16.21
CA ILE A 88 -35.44 -8.40 -15.43
C ILE A 88 -36.58 -8.71 -16.40
N ARG A 89 -36.98 -9.99 -16.47
CA ARG A 89 -38.10 -10.42 -17.30
C ARG A 89 -39.43 -10.24 -16.57
N SER A 90 -40.53 -10.49 -17.27
CA SER A 90 -41.90 -10.35 -16.74
C SER A 90 -42.21 -11.24 -15.53
N ASP A 91 -41.42 -12.29 -15.30
CA ASP A 91 -41.51 -13.15 -14.11
C ASP A 91 -40.75 -12.60 -12.90
N GLY A 92 -40.19 -11.39 -13.00
CA GLY A 92 -39.41 -10.75 -11.95
C GLY A 92 -38.02 -11.36 -11.76
N ARG A 93 -37.52 -12.17 -12.71
CA ARG A 93 -36.23 -12.85 -12.62
C ARG A 93 -35.28 -12.42 -13.74
N ILE A 94 -33.99 -12.60 -13.49
CA ILE A 94 -32.93 -12.42 -14.48
C ILE A 94 -32.55 -13.79 -15.03
N HIS A 95 -32.50 -13.89 -16.36
CA HIS A 95 -32.23 -15.14 -17.07
C HIS A 95 -30.97 -15.00 -17.91
N GLY A 96 -29.81 -15.25 -17.30
CA GLY A 96 -28.53 -15.24 -18.02
C GLY A 96 -28.35 -16.47 -18.90
N ARG A 97 -27.71 -16.31 -20.06
CA ARG A 97 -27.34 -17.41 -20.95
C ARG A 97 -25.96 -17.93 -20.60
N PHE A 98 -25.88 -19.18 -20.17
CA PHE A 98 -24.61 -19.87 -19.90
C PHE A 98 -24.14 -20.63 -21.14
N GLU A 99 -22.88 -20.43 -21.53
CA GLU A 99 -22.24 -21.16 -22.63
C GLU A 99 -21.21 -22.15 -22.05
N PRO A 100 -21.50 -23.47 -22.04
CA PRO A 100 -20.62 -24.48 -21.46
C PRO A 100 -19.25 -24.59 -22.15
N LEU A 101 -19.14 -24.11 -23.39
CA LEU A 101 -17.93 -24.16 -24.22
C LEU A 101 -17.39 -22.76 -24.56
N GLY A 102 -17.83 -21.73 -23.83
CA GLY A 102 -17.48 -20.34 -24.15
C GLY A 102 -16.03 -19.96 -23.87
N THR A 103 -15.23 -20.81 -23.23
CA THR A 103 -13.84 -20.52 -22.86
C THR A 103 -12.89 -21.64 -23.28
N ALA A 104 -11.65 -21.29 -23.63
CA ALA A 104 -10.61 -22.27 -24.02
C ALA A 104 -10.19 -23.21 -22.89
N THR A 105 -10.46 -22.85 -21.63
CA THR A 105 -10.19 -23.69 -20.46
C THR A 105 -11.36 -24.61 -20.12
N GLY A 106 -12.51 -24.47 -20.80
CA GLY A 106 -13.68 -25.30 -20.56
C GLY A 106 -14.56 -24.81 -19.40
N ARG A 107 -14.31 -23.64 -18.81
CA ARG A 107 -15.27 -22.96 -17.93
C ARG A 107 -16.51 -22.52 -18.71
N PHE A 108 -17.63 -22.47 -18.01
CA PHE A 108 -18.80 -21.74 -18.49
C PHE A 108 -18.43 -20.27 -18.72
N SER A 109 -19.01 -19.64 -19.73
CA SER A 109 -19.16 -18.18 -19.78
C SER A 109 -20.65 -17.82 -19.58
N SER A 110 -20.94 -16.57 -19.25
CA SER A 110 -22.32 -16.07 -19.13
C SER A 110 -22.50 -14.77 -19.89
N LYS A 111 -23.62 -14.61 -20.59
CA LYS A 111 -23.99 -13.42 -21.38
C LYS A 111 -25.49 -13.15 -21.24
N GLU A 112 -25.89 -11.91 -21.54
CA GLU A 112 -27.31 -11.49 -21.59
C GLU A 112 -28.13 -11.74 -20.30
N PRO A 113 -27.72 -11.28 -19.10
CA PRO A 113 -26.49 -10.59 -18.75
C PRO A 113 -25.41 -11.55 -18.22
N ASN A 114 -24.16 -11.08 -18.07
CA ASN A 114 -23.09 -11.91 -17.52
C ASN A 114 -23.23 -12.08 -15.99
N LEU A 115 -23.73 -13.23 -15.58
CA LEU A 115 -23.97 -13.59 -14.18
C LEU A 115 -22.73 -14.16 -13.45
N GLN A 116 -21.61 -14.36 -14.14
CA GLN A 116 -20.37 -14.83 -13.50
C GLN A 116 -19.54 -13.70 -12.89
N ASN A 117 -19.74 -12.46 -13.35
CA ASN A 117 -18.93 -11.31 -12.95
C ASN A 117 -19.68 -10.33 -12.02
N ILE A 118 -20.66 -10.82 -11.26
CA ILE A 118 -21.42 -9.99 -10.30
C ILE A 118 -20.53 -9.62 -9.12
N GLY A 119 -20.38 -8.31 -8.88
CA GLY A 119 -19.60 -7.78 -7.76
C GLY A 119 -20.10 -8.29 -6.41
N ARG A 120 -19.18 -8.56 -5.47
CA ARG A 120 -19.54 -8.99 -4.10
C ARG A 120 -20.18 -7.83 -3.31
N GLY A 121 -20.84 -8.15 -2.20
CA GLY A 121 -21.50 -7.16 -1.32
C GLY A 121 -22.88 -6.77 -1.83
N GLU A 122 -23.18 -5.47 -1.83
CA GLU A 122 -24.51 -4.88 -2.11
C GLU A 122 -25.16 -5.41 -3.41
N MET A 123 -24.37 -5.67 -4.46
CA MET A 123 -24.90 -6.20 -5.73
C MET A 123 -25.42 -7.65 -5.62
N ARG A 124 -24.78 -8.51 -4.80
CA ARG A 124 -25.25 -9.89 -4.57
C ARG A 124 -26.43 -9.92 -3.59
N GLU A 125 -26.58 -8.92 -2.73
CA GLU A 125 -27.71 -8.79 -1.80
C GLU A 125 -29.05 -8.64 -2.55
N ALA A 126 -29.02 -8.04 -3.74
CA ALA A 126 -30.18 -7.90 -4.62
C ALA A 126 -30.67 -9.23 -5.23
N PHE A 127 -29.92 -10.33 -5.11
CA PHE A 127 -30.33 -11.65 -5.60
C PHE A 127 -30.90 -12.47 -4.45
N THR A 128 -32.24 -12.55 -4.39
CA THR A 128 -32.96 -13.15 -3.27
C THR A 128 -33.70 -14.43 -3.67
N ALA A 129 -33.89 -15.33 -2.71
CA ALA A 129 -34.87 -16.41 -2.86
C ALA A 129 -36.30 -15.84 -2.89
N PRO A 130 -37.22 -16.42 -3.67
CA PRO A 130 -38.65 -16.15 -3.53
C PRO A 130 -39.17 -16.49 -2.13
N ALA A 131 -40.32 -15.92 -1.74
CA ALA A 131 -40.97 -16.26 -0.47
C ALA A 131 -41.25 -17.78 -0.36
N GLY A 132 -40.98 -18.36 0.82
CA GLY A 132 -41.10 -19.80 1.08
C GLY A 132 -39.99 -20.65 0.45
N LYS A 133 -38.93 -20.02 -0.10
CA LYS A 133 -37.77 -20.68 -0.68
C LYS A 133 -36.47 -20.18 -0.05
N ARG A 134 -35.41 -20.96 -0.24
CA ARG A 134 -34.04 -20.63 0.18
C ARG A 134 -33.06 -20.86 -0.96
N LEU A 135 -31.94 -20.14 -0.91
CA LEU A 135 -30.78 -20.41 -1.75
C LEU A 135 -29.83 -21.34 -1.00
N ILE A 136 -29.29 -22.35 -1.69
CA ILE A 136 -28.10 -23.06 -1.26
C ILE A 136 -26.95 -22.48 -2.08
N VAL A 137 -26.02 -21.84 -1.40
CA VAL A 137 -24.80 -21.31 -2.02
C VAL A 137 -23.66 -22.19 -1.56
N ALA A 138 -23.01 -22.88 -2.50
CA ALA A 138 -21.91 -23.77 -2.18
C ALA A 138 -20.67 -23.45 -3.03
N ASP A 139 -19.50 -23.45 -2.40
CA ASP A 139 -18.23 -23.07 -3.00
C ASP A 139 -17.15 -24.08 -2.60
N TYR A 140 -16.22 -24.37 -3.51
CA TYR A 140 -15.10 -25.23 -3.15
C TYR A 140 -14.04 -24.47 -2.35
N SER A 141 -13.56 -25.08 -1.26
CA SER A 141 -12.47 -24.48 -0.48
C SER A 141 -11.12 -24.67 -1.17
N GLN A 142 -10.60 -23.58 -1.74
CA GLN A 142 -9.24 -23.48 -2.30
C GLN A 142 -8.96 -24.51 -3.42
N ILE A 143 -9.93 -24.77 -4.29
CA ILE A 143 -9.83 -25.95 -5.17
C ILE A 143 -8.74 -25.87 -6.23
N GLU A 144 -8.48 -24.70 -6.81
CA GLU A 144 -7.38 -24.55 -7.77
C GLU A 144 -6.03 -24.87 -7.13
N LEU A 145 -5.89 -24.53 -5.86
CA LEU A 145 -4.68 -24.77 -5.09
C LEU A 145 -4.47 -26.27 -4.79
N ARG A 146 -5.55 -26.95 -4.41
CA ARG A 146 -5.59 -28.41 -4.21
C ARG A 146 -5.31 -29.14 -5.53
N ALA A 147 -5.92 -28.70 -6.63
CA ALA A 147 -5.69 -29.24 -7.97
C ALA A 147 -4.23 -29.03 -8.42
N ALA A 148 -3.65 -27.84 -8.22
CA ALA A 148 -2.25 -27.58 -8.55
C ALA A 148 -1.29 -28.48 -7.74
N ALA A 149 -1.57 -28.69 -6.45
CA ALA A 149 -0.80 -29.63 -5.62
C ALA A 149 -0.87 -31.05 -6.17
N ALA A 150 -2.07 -31.54 -6.51
CA ALA A 150 -2.27 -32.86 -7.07
C ALA A 150 -1.56 -33.02 -8.44
N ILE A 151 -1.73 -32.06 -9.34
CA ILE A 151 -1.14 -32.08 -10.70
C ILE A 151 0.39 -32.03 -10.65
N ALA A 152 0.96 -31.16 -9.82
CA ALA A 152 2.40 -31.11 -9.62
C ALA A 152 2.92 -32.29 -8.79
N GLY A 153 2.04 -33.08 -8.17
CA GLY A 153 2.38 -34.12 -7.21
C GLY A 153 3.10 -33.58 -5.97
N GLU A 154 2.84 -32.33 -5.57
CA GLU A 154 3.54 -31.64 -4.48
C GLU A 154 3.25 -32.27 -3.12
N ILE A 155 4.19 -33.11 -2.66
CA ILE A 155 4.04 -33.95 -1.47
C ILE A 155 3.67 -33.11 -0.25
N LYS A 156 4.38 -32.01 0.00
CA LYS A 156 4.20 -31.21 1.21
C LYS A 156 2.80 -30.61 1.29
N MET A 157 2.26 -30.19 0.14
CA MET A 157 0.90 -29.66 0.04
C MET A 157 -0.14 -30.76 0.18
N ILE A 158 0.04 -31.88 -0.52
CA ILE A 158 -0.86 -33.04 -0.47
C ILE A 158 -0.99 -33.56 0.96
N GLU A 159 0.13 -33.78 1.65
CA GLU A 159 0.15 -34.23 3.04
C GLU A 159 -0.47 -33.21 3.99
N ALA A 160 -0.28 -31.91 3.74
CA ALA A 160 -0.90 -30.87 4.55
C ALA A 160 -2.42 -30.98 4.46
N TYR A 161 -2.97 -31.07 3.24
CA TYR A 161 -4.41 -31.25 3.06
C TYR A 161 -4.93 -32.54 3.69
N LYS A 162 -4.26 -33.69 3.48
CA LYS A 162 -4.69 -34.98 4.02
C LYS A 162 -4.74 -35.04 5.54
N SER A 163 -3.81 -34.37 6.21
CA SER A 163 -3.75 -34.35 7.67
C SER A 163 -4.71 -33.32 8.29
N GLY A 164 -5.48 -32.58 7.47
CA GLY A 164 -6.20 -31.39 7.92
C GLY A 164 -5.25 -30.31 8.45
N ALA A 165 -3.95 -30.46 8.20
CA ALA A 165 -2.96 -29.45 8.53
C ALA A 165 -3.23 -28.27 7.63
N ASP A 166 -3.51 -27.15 8.26
CA ASP A 166 -3.74 -25.88 7.61
C ASP A 166 -2.51 -25.56 6.73
N LEU A 167 -2.71 -25.60 5.41
CA LEU A 167 -1.60 -25.44 4.47
C LEU A 167 -0.94 -24.08 4.68
N HIS A 168 -1.70 -23.04 5.05
CA HIS A 168 -1.13 -21.74 5.38
C HIS A 168 -0.30 -21.81 6.66
N LYS A 169 -0.70 -22.62 7.66
CA LYS A 169 0.10 -22.97 8.85
C LYS A 169 1.45 -23.58 8.47
N ARG A 170 1.45 -24.54 7.54
CA ARG A 170 2.67 -25.27 7.12
C ARG A 170 3.56 -24.43 6.20
N THR A 171 2.93 -23.64 5.33
CA THR A 171 3.59 -22.61 4.51
C THR A 171 4.26 -21.60 5.43
N ALA A 172 3.53 -21.09 6.42
CA ALA A 172 4.04 -20.17 7.42
C ALA A 172 5.15 -20.80 8.27
N ALA A 173 4.99 -22.04 8.74
CA ALA A 173 6.05 -22.79 9.45
C ALA A 173 7.35 -22.84 8.64
N THR A 174 7.25 -23.13 7.35
CA THR A 174 8.41 -23.27 6.45
C THR A 174 9.00 -21.92 6.04
N VAL A 175 8.16 -20.91 5.81
CA VAL A 175 8.56 -19.54 5.49
C VAL A 175 9.17 -18.83 6.71
N LEU A 176 8.67 -19.11 7.91
CA LEU A 176 9.08 -18.51 9.18
C LEU A 176 10.10 -19.36 9.96
N GLY A 177 10.42 -20.57 9.50
CA GLY A 177 11.42 -21.45 10.12
C GLY A 177 11.06 -21.98 11.52
N LYS A 178 9.77 -22.21 11.82
CA LYS A 178 9.28 -22.67 13.14
C LYS A 178 8.55 -24.03 13.09
N PRO A 179 8.54 -24.83 14.17
CA PRO A 179 7.78 -26.08 14.26
C PRO A 179 6.26 -25.90 14.07
N GLU A 180 5.58 -26.79 13.32
CA GLU A 180 4.14 -26.67 13.00
C GLU A 180 3.21 -26.63 14.21
N ASN A 181 3.60 -27.23 15.34
CA ASN A 181 2.87 -27.20 16.61
C ASN A 181 2.98 -25.86 17.34
N GLU A 182 3.99 -25.05 17.02
CA GLU A 182 4.17 -23.68 17.52
C GLU A 182 3.50 -22.63 16.62
N VAL A 183 2.97 -23.06 15.48
CA VAL A 183 2.24 -22.18 14.56
C VAL A 183 0.81 -21.97 15.07
N THR A 184 0.52 -20.74 15.47
CA THR A 184 -0.75 -20.29 16.07
C THR A 184 -1.80 -19.97 15.00
N LYS A 185 -3.02 -19.59 15.43
CA LYS A 185 -4.07 -19.13 14.49
C LYS A 185 -3.65 -17.87 13.71
N ASP A 186 -2.80 -17.05 14.32
CA ASP A 186 -2.27 -15.82 13.74
C ASP A 186 -1.09 -16.06 12.78
N ASP A 187 -0.34 -17.14 12.96
CA ASP A 187 0.73 -17.53 12.03
C ASP A 187 0.18 -18.11 10.70
N ARG A 188 -1.02 -18.73 10.74
CA ARG A 188 -1.76 -19.22 9.55
C ARG A 188 -2.11 -18.10 8.57
N GLN A 189 -2.15 -16.85 9.01
CA GLN A 189 -2.54 -15.72 8.18
C GLN A 189 -1.32 -14.99 7.57
N LEU A 190 -0.13 -15.61 7.59
CA LEU A 190 1.18 -14.97 7.42
C LEU A 190 1.38 -13.90 8.51
N SER A 191 2.19 -14.24 9.52
CA SER A 191 2.64 -13.42 10.66
C SER A 191 2.14 -11.97 10.62
N LYS A 192 1.16 -11.68 11.45
CA LYS A 192 0.63 -10.32 11.65
C LYS A 192 1.61 -9.54 12.52
N ALA A 193 2.71 -9.15 11.87
CA ALA A 193 3.75 -8.26 12.34
C ALA A 193 3.18 -6.88 12.64
N CYS A 194 2.92 -6.57 13.91
CA CYS A 194 2.17 -5.36 14.26
C CYS A 194 2.90 -4.47 15.26
N PHE A 195 2.53 -3.20 15.21
CA PHE A 195 2.94 -2.19 16.17
C PHE A 195 1.85 -1.97 17.21
N SER A 196 2.26 -1.49 18.37
CA SER A 196 1.38 -0.81 19.33
C SER A 196 0.69 0.41 18.71
N GLY A 197 -0.44 0.80 19.28
CA GLY A 197 -1.31 1.85 18.74
C GLY A 197 -0.72 3.24 18.87
N ASP A 198 0.14 3.42 19.87
CA ASP A 198 0.86 4.66 20.12
C ASP A 198 2.05 4.90 19.20
N THR A 199 2.43 3.89 18.40
CA THR A 199 3.39 4.08 17.32
C THR A 199 2.75 4.91 16.21
N GLU A 200 3.46 5.92 15.73
CA GLU A 200 3.01 6.84 14.72
C GLU A 200 3.60 6.49 13.35
N ILE A 201 2.80 6.69 12.31
CA ILE A 201 3.21 6.59 10.91
C ILE A 201 3.18 7.96 10.24
N LEU A 202 4.15 8.23 9.37
CA LEU A 202 4.19 9.48 8.63
C LEU A 202 3.21 9.44 7.44
N THR A 203 2.32 10.43 7.38
CA THR A 203 1.43 10.70 6.23
C THR A 203 1.72 12.10 5.66
N PRO A 204 1.21 12.45 4.45
CA PRO A 204 1.32 13.82 3.92
C PRO A 204 0.67 14.88 4.82
N LYS A 205 -0.22 14.47 5.74
CA LYS A 205 -0.93 15.35 6.67
C LYS A 205 -0.32 15.35 8.07
N GLY A 206 0.72 14.58 8.30
CA GLY A 206 1.45 14.51 9.57
C GLY A 206 1.66 13.12 10.12
N TRP A 207 2.29 13.08 11.30
CA TRP A 207 2.42 11.86 12.10
C TRP A 207 1.05 11.47 12.66
N VAL A 208 0.62 10.25 12.38
CA VAL A 208 -0.68 9.72 12.81
C VAL A 208 -0.41 8.44 13.58
N ARG A 209 -0.94 8.35 14.81
CA ARG A 209 -0.91 7.10 15.59
C ARG A 209 -1.62 5.98 14.84
N PHE A 210 -1.12 4.75 14.93
CA PHE A 210 -1.76 3.61 14.27
C PHE A 210 -3.20 3.40 14.74
N ASP A 211 -3.49 3.60 16.03
CA ASP A 211 -4.85 3.49 16.56
C ASP A 211 -5.85 4.54 16.02
N HIS A 212 -5.35 5.62 15.40
CA HIS A 212 -6.14 6.68 14.78
C HIS A 212 -5.99 6.75 13.25
N TYR A 213 -5.21 5.86 12.65
CA TYR A 213 -4.98 5.84 11.22
C TYR A 213 -6.19 5.22 10.49
N ASP A 214 -6.61 5.85 9.39
CA ASP A 214 -7.82 5.49 8.65
C ASP A 214 -7.67 4.29 7.71
N GLY A 215 -6.45 3.75 7.59
CA GLY A 215 -6.13 2.63 6.72
C GLY A 215 -6.08 2.93 5.22
N THR A 216 -6.25 4.20 4.81
CA THR A 216 -6.37 4.58 3.40
C THR A 216 -5.51 5.79 3.00
N THR A 217 -5.23 6.71 3.92
CA THR A 217 -4.39 7.88 3.69
C THR A 217 -2.97 7.43 3.33
N PRO A 218 -2.33 7.96 2.27
CA PRO A 218 -0.97 7.54 1.92
C PRO A 218 0.03 7.67 3.07
N VAL A 219 0.99 6.76 3.12
CA VAL A 219 2.01 6.67 4.17
C VAL A 219 3.41 6.69 3.57
N ALA A 220 4.40 7.13 4.33
CA ALA A 220 5.78 7.17 3.90
C ALA A 220 6.36 5.74 3.80
N GLY A 221 6.34 5.18 2.58
CA GLY A 221 7.06 3.96 2.23
C GLY A 221 8.54 4.25 2.06
N PHE A 222 9.37 3.27 2.39
CA PHE A 222 10.82 3.34 2.28
C PHE A 222 11.35 2.28 1.31
N GLU A 223 12.14 2.70 0.34
CA GLU A 223 12.77 1.86 -0.69
C GLU A 223 14.29 1.81 -0.49
N LEU A 224 14.88 0.62 -0.64
CA LEU A 224 16.33 0.47 -0.61
C LEU A 224 16.97 0.89 -1.95
N PRO A 225 18.26 1.28 -1.93
CA PRO A 225 19.04 1.52 -3.16
C PRO A 225 19.11 0.29 -4.07
N GLN A 226 19.24 0.51 -5.38
CA GLN A 226 19.39 -0.59 -6.36
C GLN A 226 20.60 -1.47 -6.03
N GLY A 227 20.42 -2.80 -6.08
CA GLY A 227 21.43 -3.80 -5.74
C GLY A 227 21.54 -4.14 -4.25
N VAL A 228 20.83 -3.42 -3.38
CA VAL A 228 20.79 -3.66 -1.95
C VAL A 228 19.48 -4.38 -1.59
N GLU A 229 19.53 -5.72 -1.49
CA GLU A 229 18.36 -6.53 -1.10
C GLU A 229 18.32 -6.83 0.41
N TRP A 230 17.11 -6.91 0.97
CA TRP A 230 16.87 -7.40 2.33
C TRP A 230 17.23 -8.89 2.40
N ASN A 231 18.46 -9.20 2.79
CA ASN A 231 19.02 -10.54 2.57
C ASN A 231 18.43 -11.60 3.54
N PRO A 232 17.73 -12.65 3.06
CA PRO A 232 17.53 -13.86 3.85
C PRO A 232 18.87 -14.62 3.99
N PRO A 233 19.08 -15.42 5.05
CA PRO A 233 20.34 -16.12 5.26
C PRO A 233 20.66 -17.05 4.08
N ARG A 234 21.85 -16.92 3.50
CA ARG A 234 22.39 -17.94 2.59
C ARG A 234 22.70 -19.20 3.41
N PRO A 235 22.39 -20.42 2.93
CA PRO A 235 23.08 -21.60 3.40
C PRO A 235 24.55 -21.47 2.97
N ARG A 236 25.48 -21.38 3.92
CA ARG A 236 26.93 -21.53 3.63
C ARG A 236 27.20 -23.02 3.39
N SER A 237 28.08 -23.49 2.50
CA SER A 237 28.98 -22.89 1.49
C SER A 237 29.71 -24.05 0.77
N ASN A 238 30.36 -23.86 -0.39
CA ASN A 238 31.76 -24.31 -0.61
C ASN A 238 32.42 -23.74 -1.91
N ARG A 239 33.71 -24.12 -2.02
CA ARG A 239 34.91 -23.72 -2.79
C ARG A 239 34.82 -23.33 -4.28
N TRP A 240 33.65 -23.28 -4.91
CA TRP A 240 33.50 -23.19 -6.38
C TRP A 240 32.94 -21.85 -6.88
N GLY A 241 33.65 -20.76 -6.60
CA GLY A 241 33.67 -19.54 -7.43
C GLY A 241 32.36 -19.01 -8.04
N HIS A 242 31.46 -18.46 -7.22
CA HIS A 242 30.41 -17.54 -7.70
C HIS A 242 30.56 -16.15 -7.07
N PRO A 243 30.08 -15.07 -7.74
CA PRO A 243 30.42 -13.69 -7.40
C PRO A 243 30.04 -13.32 -5.96
N THR A 244 30.99 -12.73 -5.25
CA THR A 244 30.91 -12.26 -3.86
C THR A 244 30.28 -10.86 -3.72
N GLY A 245 29.35 -10.50 -4.62
CA GLY A 245 28.70 -9.18 -4.63
C GLY A 245 27.74 -8.99 -3.44
N LYS A 246 28.27 -8.65 -2.26
CA LYS A 246 27.49 -8.08 -1.17
C LYS A 246 27.47 -6.57 -1.38
N VAL A 247 26.29 -5.99 -1.57
CA VAL A 247 26.14 -4.53 -1.67
C VAL A 247 25.86 -3.98 -0.27
N HIS A 248 26.69 -3.04 0.16
CA HIS A 248 26.58 -2.40 1.46
C HIS A 248 25.56 -1.26 1.40
N TYR A 249 24.81 -1.04 2.48
CA TYR A 249 23.93 0.11 2.57
C TYR A 249 24.74 1.38 2.86
N HIS A 250 24.64 2.38 1.99
CA HIS A 250 25.45 3.60 2.05
C HIS A 250 24.70 4.80 2.66
N GLY A 251 23.45 4.63 3.09
CA GLY A 251 22.65 5.72 3.68
C GLY A 251 21.71 6.41 2.69
N ASP A 252 21.36 5.77 1.58
CA ASP A 252 20.76 6.38 0.39
C ASP A 252 19.35 5.89 0.07
N GLY A 253 18.66 5.29 1.04
CA GLY A 253 17.27 4.82 0.85
C GLY A 253 16.30 5.96 0.52
N LYS A 254 15.30 5.64 -0.30
CA LYS A 254 14.32 6.61 -0.84
C LYS A 254 13.00 6.54 -0.10
N ILE A 255 12.32 7.68 -0.01
CA ILE A 255 10.97 7.77 0.58
C ILE A 255 9.97 8.22 -0.48
N SER A 256 8.79 7.60 -0.47
CA SER A 256 7.64 7.99 -1.28
C SER A 256 6.35 7.83 -0.47
N PHE A 257 5.38 8.73 -0.65
CA PHE A 257 4.06 8.56 -0.03
C PHE A 257 3.22 7.64 -0.89
N VAL A 258 2.96 6.44 -0.39
CA VAL A 258 2.28 5.37 -1.11
C VAL A 258 0.96 5.02 -0.44
N ARG A 259 -0.04 4.65 -1.23
CA ARG A 259 -1.31 4.15 -0.69
C ARG A 259 -1.04 2.80 0.01
N PRO A 260 -1.54 2.60 1.24
CA PRO A 260 -1.43 1.30 1.90
C PRO A 260 -2.19 0.22 1.11
N LEU A 261 -1.63 -0.98 1.13
CA LEU A 261 -2.19 -2.20 0.51
C LEU A 261 -3.26 -2.83 1.39
N GLY A 262 -3.11 -2.61 2.68
CA GLY A 262 -3.99 -3.09 3.73
C GLY A 262 -3.60 -2.44 5.04
N PHE A 263 -4.61 -2.25 5.88
CA PHE A 263 -4.45 -1.84 7.26
C PHE A 263 -5.37 -2.70 8.12
N GLN A 264 -4.80 -3.38 9.10
CA GLN A 264 -5.53 -4.33 9.93
C GLN A 264 -5.11 -4.17 11.39
N SER A 265 -6.02 -4.56 12.29
CA SER A 265 -5.76 -4.62 13.72
C SER A 265 -6.10 -5.99 14.29
N PHE A 266 -5.39 -6.40 15.34
CA PHE A 266 -5.56 -7.69 16.01
C PHE A 266 -5.61 -7.49 17.50
N GLU A 267 -6.58 -8.12 18.16
CA GLU A 267 -6.72 -8.04 19.61
C GLU A 267 -5.72 -8.94 20.33
N ASP A 268 -5.47 -8.61 21.59
CA ASP A 268 -4.82 -9.49 22.56
C ASP A 268 -3.48 -10.08 22.07
N ARG A 269 -2.60 -9.21 21.57
CA ARG A 269 -1.26 -9.61 21.13
C ARG A 269 -0.22 -9.15 22.14
N GLU A 270 0.69 -10.05 22.50
CA GLU A 270 1.80 -9.73 23.40
C GLU A 270 2.79 -8.78 22.72
N LEU A 271 3.18 -7.73 23.45
CA LEU A 271 4.12 -6.74 22.99
C LEU A 271 5.49 -6.89 23.62
N PHE A 272 6.48 -6.59 22.80
CA PHE A 272 7.88 -6.55 23.13
C PHE A 272 8.39 -5.13 22.90
N HIS A 273 9.19 -4.65 23.85
CA HIS A 273 9.72 -3.29 23.84
C HIS A 273 11.22 -3.33 23.61
N HIS A 274 11.66 -2.55 22.63
CA HIS A 274 13.05 -2.18 22.46
C HIS A 274 13.16 -0.67 22.60
N GLU A 275 14.04 -0.22 23.50
CA GLU A 275 14.37 1.20 23.61
C GLU A 275 15.87 1.40 23.76
N ASP A 276 16.41 2.33 22.97
CA ASP A 276 17.73 2.90 23.18
C ASP A 276 17.71 4.44 23.04
N ARG A 277 18.89 5.05 22.99
CA ARG A 277 19.01 6.52 22.89
C ARG A 277 18.33 7.10 21.65
N ASN A 278 18.26 6.36 20.54
CA ASN A 278 17.85 6.86 19.24
C ASN A 278 16.66 6.12 18.61
N THR A 279 16.29 4.94 19.13
CA THR A 279 15.22 4.09 18.61
C THR A 279 14.29 3.67 19.74
N ASP A 280 12.99 3.61 19.46
CA ASP A 280 11.98 3.08 20.38
C ASP A 280 10.95 2.31 19.54
N LEU A 281 10.79 1.03 19.84
CA LEU A 281 9.92 0.12 19.11
C LEU A 281 9.10 -0.67 20.12
N LEU A 282 7.78 -0.62 19.97
CA LEU A 282 6.85 -1.43 20.75
C LEU A 282 5.99 -2.23 19.76
N LEU A 283 6.31 -3.52 19.63
CA LEU A 283 5.91 -4.37 18.51
C LEU A 283 5.70 -5.83 18.96
N THR A 284 5.07 -6.64 18.12
CA THR A 284 4.94 -8.08 18.36
C THR A 284 6.25 -8.83 18.08
N SER A 285 6.49 -9.98 18.73
CA SER A 285 7.74 -10.76 18.57
C SER A 285 8.02 -11.23 17.14
N ASP A 286 6.97 -11.37 16.33
CA ASP A 286 7.00 -11.75 14.92
C ASP A 286 7.11 -10.54 13.96
N HIS A 287 7.17 -9.32 14.49
CA HIS A 287 7.29 -8.12 13.67
C HIS A 287 8.59 -8.13 12.86
N GLN A 288 8.50 -7.81 11.57
CA GLN A 288 9.63 -7.79 10.65
C GLN A 288 10.49 -6.53 10.84
N VAL A 289 11.42 -6.60 11.79
CA VAL A 289 12.33 -5.50 12.12
C VAL A 289 13.32 -5.28 10.98
N ALA A 290 13.39 -4.04 10.49
CA ALA A 290 14.32 -3.62 9.45
C ALA A 290 15.57 -3.00 10.09
N PHE A 291 16.76 -3.52 9.75
CA PHE A 291 18.02 -3.07 10.34
C PHE A 291 19.21 -3.29 9.41
N ILE A 292 20.35 -2.69 9.75
CA ILE A 292 21.64 -2.89 9.08
C ILE A 292 22.48 -3.86 9.91
N THR A 293 22.94 -4.92 9.27
CA THR A 293 23.76 -5.96 9.88
C THR A 293 25.16 -5.49 10.26
N ASN A 294 25.88 -6.30 11.03
CA ASN A 294 27.29 -6.03 11.35
C ASN A 294 28.21 -5.90 10.12
N SER A 295 27.86 -6.59 9.04
CA SER A 295 28.53 -6.49 7.75
C SER A 295 28.10 -5.29 6.91
N GLY A 296 27.21 -4.42 7.40
CA GLY A 296 26.76 -3.22 6.68
C GLY A 296 25.67 -3.47 5.62
N ASN A 297 25.09 -4.68 5.57
CA ASN A 297 23.99 -4.99 4.65
C ASN A 297 22.65 -4.83 5.36
N PRO A 298 21.60 -4.36 4.69
CA PRO A 298 20.26 -4.35 5.28
C PRO A 298 19.71 -5.78 5.40
N ALA A 299 18.95 -6.00 6.46
CA ALA A 299 18.28 -7.25 6.75
C ALA A 299 16.93 -6.97 7.40
N LYS A 300 16.00 -7.88 7.16
CA LYS A 300 14.68 -7.88 7.76
C LYS A 300 14.47 -9.24 8.41
N ARG A 301 14.10 -9.27 9.69
CA ARG A 301 13.89 -10.49 10.47
C ARG A 301 12.78 -10.29 11.48
N ALA A 302 12.18 -11.38 11.97
CA ALA A 302 11.28 -11.28 13.11
C ALA A 302 12.02 -10.68 14.31
N ALA A 303 11.34 -9.84 15.09
CA ALA A 303 11.94 -9.12 16.21
C ALA A 303 12.67 -10.06 17.17
N ILE A 304 12.09 -11.22 17.48
CA ILE A 304 12.69 -12.22 18.37
C ILE A 304 13.99 -12.86 17.82
N GLU A 305 14.22 -12.79 16.51
CA GLU A 305 15.43 -13.32 15.85
C GLU A 305 16.55 -12.28 15.72
N VAL A 306 16.23 -11.01 15.99
CA VAL A 306 17.23 -9.94 16.01
C VAL A 306 18.01 -10.05 17.31
N THR A 307 19.33 -9.93 17.21
CA THR A 307 20.24 -9.98 18.36
C THR A 307 21.24 -8.84 18.27
N ALA A 308 21.83 -8.45 19.40
CA ALA A 308 22.94 -7.47 19.39
C ALA A 308 24.13 -7.93 18.52
N GLY A 309 24.27 -9.26 18.32
CA GLY A 309 25.29 -9.84 17.45
C GLY A 309 24.99 -9.77 15.95
N ASN A 310 23.76 -9.44 15.55
CA ASN A 310 23.40 -9.30 14.13
C ASN A 310 22.89 -7.90 13.76
N CYS A 311 22.36 -7.12 14.69
CA CYS A 311 21.88 -5.75 14.46
C CYS A 311 22.94 -4.72 14.83
N ARG A 312 23.46 -4.00 13.83
CA ARG A 312 24.47 -2.95 14.03
C ARG A 312 23.87 -1.56 14.04
N HIS A 313 22.93 -1.30 13.12
CA HIS A 313 22.31 0.00 13.00
C HIS A 313 20.82 -0.08 12.65
N PHE A 314 20.06 0.92 13.08
CA PHE A 314 18.72 1.20 12.58
C PHE A 314 18.76 2.29 11.52
N ILE A 315 17.90 2.20 10.52
CA ILE A 315 17.70 3.24 9.54
C ILE A 315 16.76 4.28 10.15
N ALA A 316 17.18 5.54 10.16
CA ALA A 316 16.53 6.63 10.88
C ALA A 316 15.95 7.72 9.96
N ALA A 317 16.36 7.74 8.69
CA ALA A 317 15.89 8.68 7.68
C ALA A 317 16.14 8.13 6.27
N GLY A 318 15.49 8.73 5.28
CA GLY A 318 15.71 8.50 3.85
C GLY A 318 15.50 9.78 3.06
N THR A 319 15.71 9.72 1.75
CA THR A 319 15.59 10.88 0.87
C THR A 319 14.33 10.76 0.02
N MET A 320 13.41 11.70 0.17
CA MET A 320 12.24 11.77 -0.69
C MET A 320 12.65 12.30 -2.07
N VAL A 321 12.21 11.61 -3.12
CA VAL A 321 12.54 11.98 -4.50
C VAL A 321 11.80 13.27 -4.85
N ARG A 322 12.56 14.32 -5.20
CA ARG A 322 12.03 15.62 -5.63
C ARG A 322 12.73 16.09 -6.89
N PRO A 323 12.06 16.88 -7.75
CA PRO A 323 12.77 17.62 -8.80
C PRO A 323 13.78 18.58 -8.17
N LYS A 324 14.87 18.84 -8.89
CA LYS A 324 15.86 19.82 -8.44
C LYS A 324 15.18 21.19 -8.28
N PRO A 325 15.32 21.87 -7.12
CA PRO A 325 14.66 23.14 -6.92
C PRO A 325 15.22 24.20 -7.87
N THR A 326 14.36 25.12 -8.30
CA THR A 326 14.78 26.33 -9.01
C THR A 326 15.42 27.31 -8.03
N ALA A 327 16.30 28.18 -8.54
CA ALA A 327 16.96 29.19 -7.69
C ALA A 327 15.95 30.06 -6.91
N GLY A 328 14.80 30.39 -7.52
CA GLY A 328 13.72 31.11 -6.85
C GLY A 328 13.09 30.34 -5.70
N LEU A 329 12.85 29.03 -5.86
CA LEU A 329 12.32 28.18 -4.79
C LEU A 329 13.33 28.02 -3.64
N GLU A 330 14.62 27.90 -3.95
CA GLU A 330 15.67 27.86 -2.92
C GLU A 330 15.70 29.17 -2.11
N ALA A 331 15.74 30.33 -2.78
CA ALA A 331 15.73 31.63 -2.14
C ALA A 331 14.47 31.85 -1.28
N PHE A 332 13.30 31.43 -1.79
CA PHE A 332 12.05 31.49 -1.04
C PHE A 332 12.10 30.60 0.21
N THR A 333 12.60 29.37 0.09
CA THR A 333 12.70 28.41 1.19
C THR A 333 13.60 28.93 2.31
N ARG A 334 14.74 29.53 1.95
CA ARG A 334 15.64 30.17 2.93
C ARG A 334 14.96 31.36 3.61
N THR A 335 14.26 32.18 2.83
CA THR A 335 13.54 33.33 3.37
C THR A 335 12.39 32.90 4.29
N LEU A 336 11.69 31.81 3.97
CA LEU A 336 10.65 31.23 4.83
C LEU A 336 11.24 30.79 6.18
N ALA A 337 12.39 30.12 6.20
CA ALA A 337 13.06 29.73 7.44
C ALA A 337 13.42 30.96 8.31
N MET A 338 13.92 32.03 7.68
CA MET A 338 14.17 33.31 8.36
C MET A 338 12.88 33.93 8.93
N VAL A 339 11.78 33.91 8.19
CA VAL A 339 10.47 34.42 8.63
C VAL A 339 9.96 33.64 9.83
N VAL A 340 10.03 32.30 9.79
CA VAL A 340 9.60 31.45 10.89
C VAL A 340 10.38 31.75 12.17
N ALA A 341 11.71 31.90 12.03
CA ALA A 341 12.60 32.21 13.15
C ALA A 341 12.35 33.60 13.75
N ASP A 342 12.71 34.66 13.03
CA ASP A 342 12.79 36.02 13.58
C ASP A 342 11.70 36.97 13.04
N GLY A 343 10.84 36.50 12.14
CA GLY A 343 9.76 37.32 11.56
C GLY A 343 8.62 37.59 12.53
N TYR A 344 7.94 38.71 12.31
CA TYR A 344 6.71 39.10 13.01
C TYR A 344 5.70 39.72 12.03
N PHE A 345 4.46 39.23 12.06
CA PHE A 345 3.36 39.79 11.29
C PHE A 345 2.65 40.87 12.11
N SER A 346 2.76 42.14 11.67
CA SER A 346 2.01 43.24 12.29
C SER A 346 0.58 43.36 11.74
N ASN A 347 0.36 42.91 10.51
CA ASN A 347 -0.91 42.68 9.83
C ASN A 347 -0.65 41.68 8.67
N PRO A 348 -1.67 41.08 8.03
CA PRO A 348 -1.49 40.09 6.95
C PRO A 348 -0.88 40.65 5.65
N ARG A 349 -0.37 41.89 5.64
CA ARG A 349 0.24 42.54 4.49
C ARG A 349 1.71 42.89 4.71
N CYS A 350 2.26 42.60 5.88
CA CYS A 350 3.58 43.10 6.27
C CYS A 350 4.31 42.16 7.23
N VAL A 351 5.55 41.82 6.87
CA VAL A 351 6.51 41.14 7.77
C VAL A 351 7.52 42.16 8.30
N ARG A 352 7.79 42.07 9.60
CA ARG A 352 8.82 42.87 10.29
C ARG A 352 9.86 41.95 10.92
N PHE A 353 11.09 42.43 10.97
CA PHE A 353 12.22 41.81 11.65
C PHE A 353 12.91 42.84 12.54
N GLY A 354 13.45 42.40 13.67
CA GLY A 354 14.28 43.22 14.55
C GLY A 354 15.58 42.52 14.87
N PHE A 355 16.70 43.01 14.36
CA PHE A 355 18.01 42.38 14.54
C PHE A 355 19.02 43.31 15.21
N SER A 356 19.76 42.77 16.18
CA SER A 356 20.90 43.49 16.80
C SER A 356 22.26 42.96 16.36
N LYS A 357 22.30 41.84 15.61
CA LYS A 357 23.54 41.18 15.18
C LYS A 357 23.82 41.51 13.70
N PRO A 358 24.97 42.11 13.35
CA PRO A 358 25.31 42.46 11.97
C PRO A 358 25.12 41.31 10.97
N ARG A 359 25.59 40.10 11.33
CA ARG A 359 25.44 38.90 10.49
C ARG A 359 23.98 38.59 10.11
N LYS A 360 23.02 38.79 11.02
CA LYS A 360 21.59 38.52 10.78
C LYS A 360 21.00 39.60 9.86
N ILE A 361 21.44 40.85 10.02
CA ILE A 361 21.04 41.98 9.17
C ILE A 361 21.51 41.73 7.73
N GLU A 362 22.80 41.45 7.54
CA GLU A 362 23.40 41.17 6.23
C GLU A 362 22.74 39.96 5.55
N ARG A 363 22.54 38.86 6.30
CA ARG A 363 21.86 37.67 5.77
C ARG A 363 20.41 37.97 5.37
N CYS A 364 19.67 38.72 6.17
CA CYS A 364 18.30 39.11 5.87
C CYS A 364 18.22 39.93 4.57
N LEU A 365 19.03 40.99 4.45
CA LEU A 365 19.03 41.85 3.27
C LEU A 365 19.44 41.08 2.01
N LYS A 366 20.40 40.16 2.12
CA LYS A 366 20.80 39.28 1.01
C LYS A 366 19.63 38.42 0.52
N LEU A 367 18.96 37.71 1.43
CA LEU A 367 17.85 36.82 1.06
C LEU A 367 16.66 37.59 0.46
N LEU A 368 16.35 38.77 1.01
CA LEU A 368 15.31 39.64 0.44
C LEU A 368 15.70 40.15 -0.95
N GLY A 369 16.97 40.52 -1.16
CA GLY A 369 17.49 40.96 -2.46
C GLY A 369 17.47 39.86 -3.52
N GLU A 370 17.75 38.61 -3.15
CA GLU A 370 17.65 37.44 -4.04
C GLU A 370 16.21 37.21 -4.56
N LEU A 371 15.20 37.63 -3.79
CA LEU A 371 13.78 37.61 -4.18
C LEU A 371 13.31 38.92 -4.84
N GLY A 372 14.19 39.91 -5.03
CA GLY A 372 13.83 41.22 -5.56
C GLY A 372 12.95 42.06 -4.63
N LEU A 373 12.90 41.73 -3.34
CA LEU A 373 12.11 42.45 -2.35
C LEU A 373 12.87 43.66 -1.82
N THR A 374 12.20 44.81 -1.77
CA THR A 374 12.78 46.05 -1.26
C THR A 374 12.24 46.34 0.15
N PRO A 375 13.04 46.13 1.21
CA PRO A 375 12.61 46.44 2.57
C PRO A 375 12.76 47.93 2.90
N SER A 376 11.91 48.40 3.82
CA SER A 376 12.18 49.62 4.58
C SER A 376 13.04 49.30 5.81
N ILE A 377 14.07 50.10 6.05
CA ILE A 377 15.05 49.87 7.12
C ILE A 377 15.05 51.08 8.05
N ARG A 378 14.95 50.84 9.36
CA ARG A 378 15.11 51.86 10.41
C ARG A 378 16.08 51.38 11.45
N VAL A 379 17.06 52.20 11.81
CA VAL A 379 18.03 51.90 12.87
C VAL A 379 17.62 52.67 14.12
N SER A 380 17.40 51.96 15.23
CA SER A 380 17.06 52.55 16.52
C SER A 380 17.99 52.01 17.59
N GLY A 381 19.02 52.78 17.94
CA GLY A 381 20.07 52.34 18.85
C GLY A 381 20.83 51.13 18.31
N ARG A 382 20.80 50.01 19.03
CA ARG A 382 21.48 48.74 18.65
C ARG A 382 20.62 47.80 17.82
N VAL A 383 19.36 48.14 17.52
CA VAL A 383 18.42 47.29 16.80
C VAL A 383 18.13 47.90 15.43
N THR A 384 18.30 47.10 14.38
CA THR A 384 17.88 47.40 13.01
C THR A 384 16.53 46.74 12.77
N ALA A 385 15.50 47.57 12.58
CA ALA A 385 14.17 47.15 12.18
C ALA A 385 14.09 47.10 10.65
N ILE A 386 13.75 45.92 10.12
CA ILE A 386 13.56 45.68 8.68
C ILE A 386 12.10 45.34 8.46
N GLN A 387 11.42 46.08 7.58
CA GLN A 387 10.02 45.87 7.28
C GLN A 387 9.82 45.66 5.77
N VAL A 388 9.14 44.58 5.42
CA VAL A 388 8.75 44.25 4.03
C VAL A 388 7.23 44.33 3.92
N SER A 389 6.75 45.20 3.05
CA SER A 389 5.32 45.42 2.78
C SER A 389 5.03 45.07 1.32
N ASN A 390 4.83 43.77 1.08
CA ASN A 390 4.51 43.19 -0.22
C ASN A 390 3.40 42.15 -0.01
N GLU A 391 2.19 42.44 -0.50
CA GLU A 391 0.99 41.64 -0.22
C GLU A 391 1.09 40.24 -0.86
N GLU A 392 1.51 40.14 -2.12
CA GLU A 392 1.66 38.86 -2.84
C GLU A 392 2.66 37.92 -2.15
N TRP A 393 3.80 38.45 -1.71
CA TRP A 393 4.80 37.66 -0.99
C TRP A 393 4.30 37.21 0.38
N VAL A 394 3.56 38.06 1.09
CA VAL A 394 2.98 37.71 2.39
C VAL A 394 1.88 36.66 2.24
N GLU A 395 0.99 36.79 1.24
CA GLU A 395 0.00 35.77 0.92
C GLU A 395 0.68 34.44 0.55
N CYS A 396 1.77 34.50 -0.22
CA CYS A 396 2.58 33.33 -0.53
C CYS A 396 3.14 32.69 0.75
N LEU A 397 3.77 33.45 1.65
CA LEU A 397 4.23 32.96 2.95
C LEU A 397 3.11 32.30 3.75
N LEU A 398 1.94 32.95 3.84
CA LEU A 398 0.79 32.47 4.60
C LEU A 398 0.15 31.20 4.01
N SER A 399 0.50 30.82 2.78
CA SER A 399 0.15 29.51 2.22
C SER A 399 1.02 28.35 2.77
N TRP A 400 2.16 28.66 3.39
CA TRP A 400 3.11 27.70 3.98
C TRP A 400 3.17 27.77 5.50
N ILE A 401 2.84 28.91 6.08
CA ILE A 401 2.85 29.14 7.53
C ILE A 401 1.59 29.83 8.01
N THR A 402 1.20 29.61 9.26
CA THR A 402 0.13 30.41 9.88
C THR A 402 0.63 31.83 10.20
N VAL A 403 -0.28 32.73 10.59
CA VAL A 403 0.11 34.05 11.13
C VAL A 403 0.93 33.93 12.41
N LYS A 404 0.79 32.80 13.14
CA LYS A 404 1.63 32.44 14.29
C LYS A 404 2.96 31.80 13.89
N LYS A 405 3.23 31.68 12.59
CA LYS A 405 4.42 31.08 11.97
C LYS A 405 4.51 29.56 12.08
N ASP A 406 3.38 28.89 12.34
CA ASP A 406 3.34 27.43 12.38
C ASP A 406 3.49 26.87 10.97
N LEU A 407 4.47 25.99 10.74
CA LEU A 407 4.68 25.37 9.43
C LEU A 407 3.51 24.47 9.03
N SER A 408 3.10 24.55 7.78
CA SER A 408 2.14 23.64 7.15
C SER A 408 2.80 22.28 6.85
N TRP A 409 2.02 21.19 6.91
CA TRP A 409 2.47 19.87 6.48
C TRP A 409 2.84 19.79 4.99
N ARG A 410 2.30 20.71 4.18
CA ARG A 410 2.68 20.91 2.77
C ARG A 410 4.18 21.12 2.60
N CYS A 411 4.84 21.73 3.60
CA CYS A 411 6.27 21.96 3.59
C CYS A 411 7.07 20.65 3.52
N VAL A 412 6.55 19.55 4.08
CA VAL A 412 7.20 18.23 3.99
C VAL A 412 7.18 17.74 2.55
N THR A 413 6.09 17.89 1.79
CA THR A 413 5.96 17.33 0.43
C THR A 413 6.52 18.23 -0.66
N GLU A 414 6.52 19.55 -0.47
CA GLU A 414 6.75 20.49 -1.57
C GLU A 414 7.94 21.45 -1.39
N LEU A 415 8.46 21.66 -0.17
CA LEU A 415 9.67 22.47 0.02
C LEU A 415 10.96 21.62 -0.04
N PRO A 416 12.08 22.20 -0.52
CA PRO A 416 13.42 21.66 -0.32
C PRO A 416 13.78 21.62 1.18
N ALA A 417 13.39 20.53 1.83
CA ALA A 417 13.47 20.36 3.28
C ALA A 417 14.91 20.43 3.82
N ASP A 418 15.90 19.95 3.06
CA ASP A 418 17.33 20.07 3.35
C ASP A 418 17.78 21.53 3.39
N ILE A 419 17.36 22.35 2.41
CA ILE A 419 17.66 23.78 2.37
C ILE A 419 16.98 24.50 3.53
N TYR A 420 15.73 24.17 3.84
CA TYR A 420 15.01 24.75 4.98
C TYR A 420 15.72 24.46 6.30
N LEU A 421 16.08 23.19 6.56
CA LEU A 421 16.75 22.77 7.79
C LEU A 421 18.13 23.41 7.93
N ASN A 422 18.88 23.50 6.84
CA ASN A 422 20.17 24.19 6.82
C ASN A 422 20.04 25.68 7.18
N GLU A 423 19.07 26.36 6.56
CA GLU A 423 18.85 27.78 6.84
C GLU A 423 18.30 28.01 8.24
N ALA A 424 17.32 27.23 8.70
CA ALA A 424 16.79 27.31 10.06
C ALA A 424 17.91 27.17 11.10
N GLY A 425 18.91 26.33 10.80
CA GLY A 425 20.13 26.18 11.58
C GLY A 425 20.88 27.50 11.83
N TYR A 426 20.93 28.39 10.83
CA TYR A 426 21.63 29.68 10.91
C TYR A 426 20.95 30.69 11.85
N TRP A 427 19.62 30.63 11.93
CA TRP A 427 18.80 31.62 12.62
C TRP A 427 18.57 31.27 14.10
N ASP A 428 18.09 30.05 14.35
CA ASP A 428 17.49 29.64 15.63
C ASP A 428 18.05 28.35 16.24
N SER A 429 19.07 27.72 15.63
CA SER A 429 19.66 26.52 16.22
C SER A 429 20.87 26.82 17.11
N HIS A 430 20.98 26.05 18.19
CA HIS A 430 22.20 25.94 18.96
C HIS A 430 23.02 24.75 18.43
N LEU A 431 24.21 25.03 17.91
CA LEU A 431 25.16 23.98 17.48
C LEU A 431 25.82 23.36 18.70
N ILE A 432 25.43 22.12 19.02
CA ILE A 432 26.07 21.31 20.05
C ILE A 432 27.25 20.60 19.40
N ARG A 433 28.47 21.04 19.74
CA ARG A 433 29.71 20.38 19.30
C ARG A 433 29.87 19.05 20.01
N GLY A 434 29.79 17.96 19.26
CA GLY A 434 29.96 16.60 19.78
C GLY A 434 31.38 16.08 19.58
N THR A 435 31.76 15.07 20.35
CA THR A 435 33.06 14.36 20.17
C THR A 435 33.14 13.55 18.87
N ALA A 436 32.00 13.28 18.22
CA ALA A 436 31.92 12.52 16.97
C ALA A 436 31.15 13.23 15.85
N ARG A 437 30.12 14.04 16.15
CA ARG A 437 29.31 14.81 15.18
C ARG A 437 28.69 16.03 15.84
N ASP A 438 28.61 17.12 15.09
CA ASP A 438 27.87 18.32 15.47
C ASP A 438 26.37 18.07 15.34
N ARG A 439 25.59 18.60 16.28
CA ARG A 439 24.12 18.49 16.28
C ARG A 439 23.52 19.87 16.30
N ALA A 440 22.51 20.10 15.48
CA ALA A 440 21.64 21.26 15.62
C ALA A 440 20.56 20.93 16.66
N LEU A 441 20.41 21.79 17.66
CA LEU A 441 19.29 21.79 18.59
C LEU A 441 18.38 22.96 18.25
N PHE A 442 17.14 22.66 17.89
CA PHE A 442 16.09 23.64 17.64
C PHE A 442 15.01 23.50 18.70
N SER A 443 14.61 24.63 19.30
CA SER A 443 13.61 24.68 20.38
C SER A 443 12.45 25.57 19.97
N THR A 444 11.22 25.11 20.13
CA THR A 444 10.02 25.89 19.81
C THR A 444 8.88 25.57 20.78
N THR A 445 7.95 26.51 20.95
CA THR A 445 6.66 26.29 21.65
C THR A 445 5.54 25.87 20.68
N SER A 446 5.84 25.68 19.40
CA SER A 446 4.90 25.18 18.39
C SER A 446 5.14 23.70 18.15
N LYS A 447 4.25 22.84 18.66
CA LYS A 447 4.27 21.39 18.39
C LYS A 447 4.31 21.11 16.89
N GLN A 448 3.41 21.74 16.13
CA GLN A 448 3.28 21.52 14.70
C GLN A 448 4.57 21.85 13.95
N THR A 449 5.21 22.98 14.26
CA THR A 449 6.48 23.36 13.64
C THR A 449 7.57 22.34 13.94
N ALA A 450 7.67 21.88 15.19
CA ALA A 450 8.66 20.87 15.58
C ALA A 450 8.44 19.53 14.86
N GLU A 451 7.18 19.09 14.71
CA GLU A 451 6.81 17.85 14.02
C GLU A 451 7.03 17.92 12.51
N VAL A 452 6.69 19.06 11.88
CA VAL A 452 6.95 19.29 10.45
C VAL A 452 8.46 19.31 10.18
N MET A 453 9.25 19.99 11.00
CA MET A 453 10.71 19.99 10.86
C MET A 453 11.32 18.60 11.08
N GLN A 454 10.76 17.79 11.99
CA GLN A 454 11.20 16.40 12.16
C GLN A 454 10.90 15.55 10.93
N ALA A 455 9.70 15.69 10.35
CA ALA A 455 9.33 15.00 9.12
C ALA A 455 10.20 15.44 7.94
N MET A 456 10.46 16.74 7.80
CA MET A 456 11.44 17.28 6.84
C MET A 456 12.79 16.57 6.98
N ALA A 457 13.31 16.50 8.21
CA ALA A 457 14.60 15.85 8.47
C ALA A 457 14.58 14.37 8.05
N ALA A 458 13.56 13.63 8.48
CA ALA A 458 13.43 12.22 8.15
C ALA A 458 13.28 11.94 6.64
N THR A 459 12.67 12.87 5.88
CA THR A 459 12.51 12.79 4.42
C THR A 459 13.66 13.40 3.61
N SER A 460 14.68 13.96 4.28
CA SER A 460 15.87 14.56 3.64
C SER A 460 17.16 13.84 4.03
N GLY A 461 17.05 12.61 4.54
CA GLY A 461 18.21 11.83 4.96
C GLY A 461 18.87 12.37 6.24
N VAL A 462 18.15 13.12 7.07
CA VAL A 462 18.68 13.72 8.29
C VAL A 462 18.07 13.02 9.51
N PRO A 463 18.83 12.16 10.22
CA PRO A 463 18.35 11.56 11.46
C PRO A 463 18.04 12.62 12.51
N SER A 464 16.92 12.43 13.23
CA SER A 464 16.45 13.39 14.22
C SER A 464 15.75 12.73 15.40
N ILE A 465 15.73 13.45 16.53
CA ILE A 465 15.02 13.09 17.75
C ILE A 465 14.24 14.31 18.21
N LEU A 466 12.95 14.15 18.46
CA LEU A 466 12.08 15.17 19.00
C LEU A 466 11.77 14.86 20.47
N ARG A 467 12.01 15.80 21.37
CA ARG A 467 11.68 15.69 22.80
C ARG A 467 10.66 16.73 23.18
N HIS A 468 9.70 16.33 24.01
CA HIS A 468 8.74 17.23 24.63
C HIS A 468 9.15 17.46 26.08
N GLU A 469 9.28 18.73 26.46
CA GLU A 469 9.56 19.18 27.81
C GLU A 469 8.31 19.89 28.35
N PRO A 470 7.46 19.18 29.10
CA PRO A 470 6.29 19.80 29.71
C PRO A 470 6.71 20.84 30.74
N ARG A 471 6.07 22.01 30.74
CA ARG A 471 6.30 23.08 31.72
C ARG A 471 5.03 23.27 32.55
N PRO A 472 4.88 22.54 33.68
CA PRO A 472 3.63 22.50 34.45
C PRO A 472 3.29 23.82 35.20
N ASN A 473 4.17 24.83 35.18
CA ASN A 473 3.87 26.14 35.75
C ASN A 473 3.13 27.01 34.72
N GLU A 474 1.96 27.56 35.09
CA GLU A 474 1.06 28.37 34.22
C GLU A 474 1.73 29.56 33.49
N LYS A 475 2.93 29.96 33.91
CA LYS A 475 3.69 31.07 33.32
C LYS A 475 4.52 30.71 32.08
N HIS A 476 4.71 29.43 31.77
CA HIS A 476 5.56 29.01 30.65
C HIS A 476 4.89 27.95 29.79
N SER A 477 4.90 28.14 28.47
CA SER A 477 4.45 27.14 27.51
C SER A 477 5.40 25.94 27.46
N ASP A 478 4.85 24.78 27.13
CA ASP A 478 5.61 23.58 26.77
C ASP A 478 6.63 23.86 25.67
N VAL A 479 7.75 23.15 25.72
CA VAL A 479 8.83 23.29 24.75
C VAL A 479 9.08 21.98 24.03
N TRP A 480 9.22 22.06 22.72
CA TRP A 480 9.62 20.96 21.85
C TRP A 480 11.04 21.18 21.37
N ASN A 481 11.91 20.20 21.66
CA ASN A 481 13.33 20.23 21.35
C ASN A 481 13.63 19.20 20.25
N LEU A 482 13.89 19.69 19.05
CA LEU A 482 14.30 18.89 17.89
C LEU A 482 15.83 18.89 17.80
N SER A 483 16.43 17.72 17.98
CA SER A 483 17.85 17.48 17.72
C SER A 483 18.01 16.77 16.39
N TYR A 484 18.90 17.26 15.52
CA TYR A 484 19.20 16.63 14.24
C TYR A 484 20.67 16.81 13.85
N VAL A 485 21.19 15.94 12.99
CA VAL A 485 22.61 15.88 12.62
C VAL A 485 22.79 16.31 11.17
N HIS A 486 23.32 17.52 10.97
CA HIS A 486 23.75 17.97 9.64
C HIS A 486 24.93 17.10 9.17
N ASP A 487 24.87 16.63 7.93
CA ASP A 487 25.94 15.85 7.27
C ASP A 487 26.30 14.51 7.95
N GLY A 488 25.33 13.88 8.63
CA GLY A 488 25.46 12.54 9.20
C GLY A 488 24.86 11.44 8.32
N PRO A 489 25.31 10.17 8.43
CA PRO A 489 24.66 9.03 7.79
C PRO A 489 23.24 8.86 8.31
N THR A 490 22.36 8.32 7.47
CA THR A 490 20.92 8.16 7.77
C THR A 490 20.58 7.07 8.81
N ILE A 491 21.59 6.57 9.53
CA ILE A 491 21.48 5.41 10.41
C ILE A 491 21.97 5.72 11.84
N TRP A 492 21.36 5.06 12.82
CA TRP A 492 21.78 5.07 14.22
C TRP A 492 22.41 3.76 14.63
N ARG A 493 23.49 3.80 15.41
CA ARG A 493 24.02 2.60 16.05
C ARG A 493 22.95 2.03 16.99
N ALA A 494 22.66 0.74 16.82
CA ALA A 494 21.68 0.03 17.62
C ALA A 494 22.37 -0.63 18.82
N SER A 495 21.76 -0.55 19.99
CA SER A 495 22.13 -1.35 21.16
C SER A 495 21.08 -2.43 21.43
N TRP A 496 20.61 -3.08 20.36
CA TRP A 496 19.43 -3.95 20.35
C TRP A 496 19.24 -4.75 21.63
N ASN A 497 18.09 -4.53 22.26
CA ASN A 497 17.65 -5.20 23.47
C ASN A 497 16.12 -5.26 23.43
N LEU A 498 15.56 -6.45 23.22
CA LEU A 498 14.12 -6.66 23.14
C LEU A 498 13.64 -7.33 24.41
N GLN A 499 12.69 -6.71 25.11
CA GLN A 499 12.16 -7.20 26.39
C GLN A 499 10.66 -7.45 26.27
N PRO A 500 10.14 -8.60 26.74
CA PRO A 500 8.69 -8.80 26.83
C PRO A 500 8.11 -7.79 27.81
N THR A 501 6.99 -7.16 27.45
CA THR A 501 6.34 -6.18 28.35
C THR A 501 5.40 -6.81 29.36
N GLY A 502 5.02 -8.08 29.15
CA GLY A 502 3.93 -8.75 29.88
C GLY A 502 2.54 -8.16 29.58
N ARG A 503 2.45 -7.19 28.66
CA ARG A 503 1.20 -6.55 28.24
C ARG A 503 0.71 -7.20 26.96
N ARG A 504 -0.61 -7.41 26.89
CA ARG A 504 -1.32 -7.83 25.69
C ARG A 504 -2.34 -6.76 25.36
N GLU A 505 -2.30 -6.26 24.13
CA GLU A 505 -3.23 -5.22 23.68
C GLU A 505 -3.58 -5.42 22.21
N ARG A 506 -4.50 -4.58 21.72
CA ARG A 506 -4.72 -4.47 20.28
C ARG A 506 -3.44 -3.99 19.62
N VAL A 507 -3.11 -4.53 18.46
CA VAL A 507 -1.95 -4.15 17.66
C VAL A 507 -2.37 -3.90 16.22
N TRP A 508 -1.59 -3.11 15.49
CA TRP A 508 -1.93 -2.64 14.15
C TRP A 508 -0.82 -2.93 13.14
N CYS A 509 -1.20 -3.31 11.93
CA CYS A 509 -0.28 -3.46 10.80
C CYS A 509 -0.78 -2.67 9.60
N VAL A 510 0.14 -1.92 9.00
CA VAL A 510 -0.03 -1.30 7.69
C VAL A 510 0.88 -2.00 6.69
N GLN A 511 0.42 -2.12 5.45
CA GLN A 511 1.19 -2.73 4.38
C GLN A 511 1.44 -1.73 3.26
N VAL A 512 2.66 -1.70 2.74
CA VAL A 512 3.07 -0.84 1.62
C VAL A 512 3.88 -1.65 0.60
N PRO A 513 3.89 -1.29 -0.69
CA PRO A 513 4.58 -2.08 -1.71
C PRO A 513 6.08 -2.22 -1.51
N SER A 514 6.75 -1.18 -0.99
CA SER A 514 8.21 -1.20 -0.77
C SER A 514 8.64 -2.18 0.34
N GLY A 515 7.68 -2.68 1.12
CA GLY A 515 7.93 -3.60 2.22
C GLY A 515 8.46 -2.94 3.50
N ALA A 516 8.64 -1.62 3.52
CA ALA A 516 9.13 -0.90 4.69
C ALA A 516 8.49 0.49 4.78
N ILE A 517 8.28 0.96 6.00
CA ILE A 517 7.60 2.22 6.31
C ILE A 517 8.44 3.05 7.27
N LEU A 518 8.26 4.36 7.21
CA LEU A 518 8.80 5.27 8.20
C LEU A 518 7.82 5.43 9.36
N ILE A 519 8.27 5.06 10.55
CA ILE A 519 7.51 5.18 11.80
C ILE A 519 8.23 6.08 12.80
N ARG A 520 7.49 6.51 13.81
CA ARG A 520 8.00 7.25 14.96
C ARG A 520 7.33 6.72 16.23
N ARG A 521 8.10 6.56 17.30
CA ARG A 521 7.56 6.36 18.65
C ARG A 521 8.36 7.19 19.65
N ASN A 522 7.68 7.87 20.57
CA ASN A 522 8.31 8.77 21.54
C ASN A 522 9.32 9.77 20.92
N GLY A 523 8.96 10.30 19.75
CA GLY A 523 9.80 11.26 19.03
C GLY A 523 11.06 10.69 18.39
N LYS A 524 11.25 9.36 18.38
CA LYS A 524 12.37 8.66 17.74
C LYS A 524 11.91 8.04 16.42
N VAL A 525 12.50 8.49 15.31
CA VAL A 525 12.12 8.07 13.95
C VAL A 525 12.92 6.84 13.54
N CYS A 526 12.27 5.86 12.92
CA CYS A 526 12.91 4.66 12.42
C CYS A 526 12.16 4.08 11.21
N VAL A 527 12.88 3.43 10.30
CA VAL A 527 12.28 2.62 9.23
C VAL A 527 12.07 1.20 9.74
N GLN A 528 10.88 0.65 9.53
CA GLN A 528 10.54 -0.72 9.93
C GLN A 528 9.81 -1.48 8.82
N GLY A 529 9.80 -2.81 8.89
CA GLY A 529 9.12 -3.65 7.90
C GLY A 529 7.59 -3.63 8.03
N ASN A 530 6.90 -4.14 7.01
CA ASN A 530 5.45 -4.38 7.01
C ASN A 530 5.11 -5.89 6.98
N CYS A 531 3.80 -6.22 6.94
CA CYS A 531 3.29 -7.60 6.82
C CYS A 531 3.25 -8.14 5.36
N ASN A 532 3.44 -9.46 5.17
CA ASN A 532 3.39 -10.17 3.87
C ASN A 532 2.02 -10.81 3.56
N PHE A 533 1.64 -10.90 2.28
CA PHE A 533 0.43 -11.60 1.80
C PHE A 533 0.75 -12.89 1.01
N GLY A 534 -0.23 -13.81 1.00
CA GLY A 534 -0.16 -15.15 0.42
C GLY A 534 -0.77 -15.32 -0.99
N LEU A 535 -0.51 -16.51 -1.53
CA LEU A 535 -1.00 -17.17 -2.77
C LEU A 535 -0.38 -16.71 -4.11
N ILE A 536 0.65 -17.45 -4.55
CA ILE A 536 1.44 -17.27 -5.80
C ILE A 536 1.32 -18.53 -6.67
N TYR A 537 0.12 -18.88 -7.10
CA TYR A 537 -0.03 -20.05 -7.97
C TYR A 537 -0.18 -19.58 -9.42
N GLY A 538 0.78 -19.95 -10.26
CA GLY A 538 0.76 -19.71 -11.71
C GLY A 538 1.12 -18.28 -12.18
N GLN A 539 1.09 -17.28 -11.31
CA GLN A 539 1.36 -15.89 -11.72
C GLN A 539 2.86 -15.67 -12.01
N SER A 540 3.14 -15.00 -13.14
CA SER A 540 4.45 -14.42 -13.40
C SER A 540 4.72 -13.27 -12.44
N ALA A 541 5.97 -12.83 -12.34
CA ALA A 541 6.26 -11.62 -11.59
C ALA A 541 5.40 -10.42 -12.08
N PRO A 542 5.28 -10.13 -13.39
CA PRO A 542 4.32 -9.14 -13.91
C PRO A 542 2.86 -9.44 -13.59
N GLY A 543 2.47 -10.71 -13.55
CA GLY A 543 1.11 -11.15 -13.22
C GLY A 543 0.76 -10.90 -11.75
N LEU A 544 1.72 -11.16 -10.86
CA LEU A 544 1.64 -10.86 -9.43
C LEU A 544 1.63 -9.35 -9.20
N VAL A 545 2.41 -8.58 -9.98
CA VAL A 545 2.33 -7.10 -10.02
C VAL A 545 0.91 -6.64 -10.38
N LYS A 546 0.34 -7.19 -11.45
CA LYS A 546 -1.00 -6.81 -11.93
C LYS A 546 -2.12 -7.27 -11.00
N TYR A 547 -2.00 -8.46 -10.41
CA TYR A 547 -2.95 -8.98 -9.41
C TYR A 547 -2.90 -8.17 -8.13
N ALA A 548 -1.70 -7.83 -7.66
CA ALA A 548 -1.52 -6.95 -6.52
C ALA A 548 -2.14 -5.57 -6.80
N ALA A 549 -1.99 -5.03 -8.01
CA ALA A 549 -2.58 -3.76 -8.42
C ALA A 549 -4.11 -3.79 -8.52
N SER A 550 -4.67 -4.88 -9.04
CA SER A 550 -6.11 -4.99 -9.32
C SER A 550 -6.94 -5.49 -8.13
N SER A 551 -6.41 -6.39 -7.31
CA SER A 551 -7.11 -6.99 -6.17
C SER A 551 -6.86 -6.25 -4.86
N TYR A 552 -5.70 -5.61 -4.72
CA TYR A 552 -5.25 -5.00 -3.47
C TYR A 552 -4.78 -3.54 -3.63
N GLY A 553 -4.84 -2.97 -4.84
CA GLY A 553 -4.41 -1.58 -5.12
C GLY A 553 -2.90 -1.36 -5.00
N VAL A 554 -2.10 -2.43 -5.06
CA VAL A 554 -0.65 -2.48 -4.84
C VAL A 554 0.11 -2.31 -6.15
N THR A 555 1.02 -1.36 -6.24
CA THR A 555 2.00 -1.36 -7.35
C THR A 555 3.25 -2.11 -6.88
N LEU A 556 3.40 -3.39 -7.26
CA LEU A 556 4.66 -4.12 -7.03
C LEU A 556 5.62 -3.83 -8.19
N GLU A 557 6.92 -3.82 -7.90
CA GLU A 557 7.95 -3.92 -8.94
C GLU A 557 8.15 -5.39 -9.34
N GLU A 558 8.56 -5.64 -10.58
CA GLU A 558 8.70 -7.00 -11.11
C GLU A 558 9.74 -7.84 -10.33
N ASP A 559 10.80 -7.22 -9.82
CA ASP A 559 11.83 -7.90 -9.03
C ASP A 559 11.29 -8.37 -7.67
N GLN A 560 10.45 -7.58 -7.01
CA GLN A 560 9.82 -7.95 -5.73
C GLN A 560 8.84 -9.10 -5.90
N ALA A 561 8.07 -9.06 -6.98
CA ALA A 561 7.18 -10.15 -7.36
C ALA A 561 7.97 -11.43 -7.69
N THR A 562 9.19 -11.29 -8.22
CA THR A 562 10.11 -12.41 -8.50
C THR A 562 10.62 -13.06 -7.21
N ASP A 563 11.02 -12.30 -6.20
CA ASP A 563 11.56 -12.85 -4.94
C ASP A 563 10.52 -13.62 -4.13
N ILE A 564 9.32 -13.04 -4.03
CA ILE A 564 8.17 -13.66 -3.34
C ILE A 564 7.85 -14.99 -4.02
N ARG A 565 7.86 -15.00 -5.35
CA ARG A 565 7.68 -16.19 -6.17
C ARG A 565 8.82 -17.21 -5.99
N GLN A 566 10.08 -16.78 -5.90
CA GLN A 566 11.21 -17.69 -5.68
C GLN A 566 11.15 -18.37 -4.31
N ALA A 567 10.82 -17.64 -3.24
CA ALA A 567 10.69 -18.20 -1.89
C ALA A 567 9.60 -19.28 -1.83
N PHE A 568 8.48 -19.01 -2.47
CA PHE A 568 7.39 -19.95 -2.63
C PHE A 568 7.83 -21.25 -3.36
N PHE A 569 8.53 -21.13 -4.49
CA PHE A 569 9.04 -22.30 -5.23
C PHE A 569 10.22 -23.03 -4.58
N ARG A 570 10.94 -22.42 -3.63
CA ARG A 570 11.92 -23.13 -2.79
C ARG A 570 11.25 -24.08 -1.81
N THR A 571 10.09 -23.70 -1.27
CA THR A 571 9.31 -24.51 -0.34
C THR A 571 8.66 -25.70 -1.03
N TYR A 572 8.09 -25.47 -2.22
CA TYR A 572 7.35 -26.45 -3.02
C TYR A 572 8.14 -26.87 -4.26
N SER A 573 9.06 -27.82 -4.06
CA SER A 573 10.04 -28.22 -5.07
C SER A 573 9.42 -28.95 -6.27
N ARG A 574 8.32 -29.68 -6.11
CA ARG A 574 7.65 -30.35 -7.22
C ARG A 574 6.79 -29.39 -8.03
N LEU A 575 6.19 -28.38 -7.39
CA LEU A 575 5.61 -27.25 -8.12
C LEU A 575 6.67 -26.52 -8.96
N ARG A 576 7.86 -26.27 -8.40
CA ARG A 576 8.99 -25.70 -9.15
C ARG A 576 9.39 -26.60 -10.32
N GLN A 577 9.48 -27.89 -10.11
CA GLN A 577 9.84 -28.86 -11.15
C GLN A 577 8.79 -28.88 -12.26
N TRP A 578 7.50 -28.95 -11.93
CA TRP A 578 6.42 -28.92 -12.90
C TRP A 578 6.43 -27.64 -13.75
N HIS A 579 6.68 -26.49 -13.13
CA HIS A 579 6.87 -25.23 -13.86
C HIS A 579 8.12 -25.25 -14.75
N GLY A 580 9.25 -25.80 -14.27
CA GLY A 580 10.46 -25.95 -15.08
C GLY A 580 10.25 -26.85 -16.29
N THR A 581 9.60 -28.00 -16.11
CA THR A 581 9.21 -28.89 -17.21
C THR A 581 8.26 -28.20 -18.19
N SER A 582 7.33 -27.39 -17.67
CA SER A 582 6.40 -26.61 -18.50
C SER A 582 7.14 -25.54 -19.33
N HIS A 583 8.16 -24.89 -18.79
CA HIS A 583 9.03 -23.99 -19.56
C HIS A 583 9.74 -24.73 -20.70
N ASN A 584 10.37 -25.86 -20.41
CA ASN A 584 11.07 -26.65 -21.43
C ASN A 584 10.13 -27.12 -22.55
N GLN A 585 8.88 -27.49 -22.21
CA GLN A 585 7.87 -27.88 -23.20
C GLN A 585 7.39 -26.68 -24.03
N ALA A 586 7.27 -25.51 -23.42
CA ALA A 586 6.91 -24.28 -24.12
C ALA A 586 8.00 -23.87 -25.13
N GLU A 587 9.27 -23.95 -24.72
CA GLU A 587 10.44 -23.70 -25.56
C GLU A 587 10.52 -24.70 -26.72
N ALA A 588 10.23 -25.99 -26.46
CA ALA A 588 10.15 -27.03 -27.47
C ALA A 588 8.94 -26.91 -28.42
N GLY A 589 8.10 -25.87 -28.28
CA GLY A 589 7.03 -25.56 -29.22
C GLY A 589 5.77 -26.41 -29.07
N ILE A 590 5.46 -26.90 -27.87
CA ILE A 590 4.27 -27.73 -27.61
C ILE A 590 2.99 -27.09 -28.17
N THR A 591 2.17 -27.91 -28.83
CA THR A 591 0.98 -27.46 -29.58
C THR A 591 -0.34 -27.82 -28.89
N GLU A 592 -0.31 -28.57 -27.80
CA GLU A 592 -1.51 -28.90 -27.03
C GLU A 592 -1.20 -29.11 -25.54
N VAL A 593 -2.21 -28.89 -24.70
CA VAL A 593 -2.21 -29.23 -23.28
C VAL A 593 -3.53 -29.91 -22.93
N ARG A 594 -3.51 -30.80 -21.94
CA ARG A 594 -4.69 -31.58 -21.52
C ARG A 594 -5.00 -31.39 -20.05
N THR A 595 -6.29 -31.40 -19.72
CA THR A 595 -6.74 -31.59 -18.34
C THR A 595 -6.65 -33.07 -17.96
N ARG A 596 -6.85 -33.39 -16.68
CA ARG A 596 -6.80 -34.77 -16.18
C ARG A 596 -7.89 -35.69 -16.74
N THR A 597 -9.02 -35.12 -17.14
CA THR A 597 -10.09 -35.87 -17.84
C THR A 597 -9.79 -36.12 -19.31
N GLY A 598 -8.66 -35.59 -19.81
CA GLY A 598 -8.26 -35.67 -21.22
C GLY A 598 -8.77 -34.54 -22.10
N ARG A 599 -9.50 -33.54 -21.55
CA ARG A 599 -9.93 -32.35 -22.32
C ARG A 599 -8.70 -31.67 -22.90
N ARG A 600 -8.67 -31.57 -24.23
CA ARG A 600 -7.56 -30.98 -24.98
C ARG A 600 -7.80 -29.51 -25.26
N ARG A 601 -6.78 -28.69 -25.01
CA ARG A 601 -6.69 -27.30 -25.47
C ARG A 601 -5.56 -27.23 -26.48
N LEU A 602 -5.91 -26.88 -27.71
CA LEU A 602 -4.93 -26.57 -28.76
C LEU A 602 -4.29 -25.22 -28.47
N ILE A 603 -2.97 -25.16 -28.62
CA ILE A 603 -2.18 -23.95 -28.54
C ILE A 603 -1.87 -23.52 -29.98
N PRO A 604 -2.23 -22.28 -30.38
CA PRO A 604 -1.99 -21.82 -31.75
C PRO A 604 -0.52 -21.99 -32.16
N GLU A 605 -0.28 -22.36 -33.42
CA GLU A 605 1.09 -22.50 -33.94
C GLU A 605 1.90 -21.21 -33.80
N LYS A 606 1.23 -20.06 -33.90
CA LYS A 606 1.83 -18.72 -33.75
C LYS A 606 1.97 -18.26 -32.29
N ALA A 607 1.59 -19.08 -31.31
CA ALA A 607 1.69 -18.70 -29.90
C ALA A 607 3.16 -18.53 -29.48
N SER A 608 3.42 -17.48 -28.72
CA SER A 608 4.71 -17.24 -28.07
C SER A 608 5.03 -18.32 -27.03
N GLU A 609 6.31 -18.46 -26.68
CA GLU A 609 6.74 -19.34 -25.59
C GLU A 609 5.98 -19.04 -24.29
N TRP A 610 5.78 -17.75 -23.97
CA TRP A 610 5.05 -17.33 -22.78
C TRP A 610 3.57 -17.76 -22.79
N GLU A 611 2.89 -17.65 -23.94
CA GLU A 611 1.51 -18.12 -24.09
C GLU A 611 1.40 -19.63 -23.97
N ARG A 612 2.38 -20.38 -24.51
CA ARG A 612 2.49 -21.84 -24.34
C ARG A 612 2.69 -22.22 -22.89
N PHE A 613 3.65 -21.58 -22.21
CA PHE A 613 3.92 -21.81 -20.79
C PHE A 613 2.68 -21.55 -19.94
N THR A 614 2.02 -20.40 -20.16
CA THR A 614 0.78 -20.04 -19.44
C THR A 614 -0.32 -21.07 -19.68
N ALA A 615 -0.45 -21.57 -20.92
CA ALA A 615 -1.41 -22.63 -21.23
C ALA A 615 -1.08 -23.93 -20.48
N LEU A 616 0.20 -24.31 -20.36
CA LEU A 616 0.66 -25.53 -19.67
C LEU A 616 0.39 -25.51 -18.17
N VAL A 617 0.57 -24.37 -17.49
CA VAL A 617 0.36 -24.29 -16.04
C VAL A 617 -1.09 -23.99 -15.66
N ASN A 618 -1.82 -23.21 -16.47
CA ASN A 618 -3.20 -22.83 -16.12
C ASN A 618 -4.23 -23.85 -16.60
N THR A 619 -4.07 -24.45 -17.77
CA THR A 619 -5.13 -25.31 -18.34
C THR A 619 -5.37 -26.56 -17.51
N PRO A 620 -4.35 -27.31 -17.04
CA PRO A 620 -4.59 -28.49 -16.22
C PRO A 620 -5.33 -28.18 -14.93
N VAL A 621 -5.02 -27.03 -14.29
CA VAL A 621 -5.63 -26.58 -13.04
C VAL A 621 -7.03 -26.00 -13.28
N GLN A 622 -7.11 -24.91 -14.05
CA GLN A 622 -8.35 -24.18 -14.29
C GLN A 622 -9.36 -25.01 -15.09
N GLY A 623 -8.89 -25.78 -16.06
CA GLY A 623 -9.72 -26.66 -16.85
C GLY A 623 -10.10 -27.94 -16.12
N GLY A 624 -9.18 -28.52 -15.34
CA GLY A 624 -9.49 -29.67 -14.49
C GLY A 624 -10.53 -29.35 -13.41
N THR A 625 -10.43 -28.18 -12.79
CA THR A 625 -11.46 -27.70 -11.85
C THR A 625 -12.79 -27.39 -12.55
N ALA A 626 -12.76 -26.88 -13.79
CA ALA A 626 -13.98 -26.71 -14.58
C ALA A 626 -14.63 -28.06 -14.94
N ASP A 627 -13.84 -29.09 -15.22
CA ASP A 627 -14.34 -30.45 -15.46
C ASP A 627 -15.02 -31.01 -14.21
N GLY A 628 -14.39 -30.86 -13.04
CA GLY A 628 -14.95 -31.26 -11.76
C GLY A 628 -16.25 -30.51 -11.44
N MET A 629 -16.29 -29.20 -11.65
CA MET A 629 -17.51 -28.41 -11.46
C MET A 629 -18.64 -28.85 -12.40
N LYS A 630 -18.35 -29.13 -13.68
CA LYS A 630 -19.36 -29.65 -14.62
C LYS A 630 -19.90 -31.00 -14.19
N HIS A 631 -19.04 -31.88 -13.73
CA HIS A 631 -19.44 -33.17 -13.20
C HIS A 631 -20.32 -32.99 -11.94
N ALA A 632 -19.95 -32.07 -11.04
CA ALA A 632 -20.75 -31.73 -9.87
C ALA A 632 -22.15 -31.24 -10.26
N LEU A 633 -22.26 -30.35 -11.26
CA LEU A 633 -23.57 -29.86 -11.73
C LEU A 633 -24.47 -30.99 -12.25
N VAL A 634 -23.92 -32.01 -12.93
CA VAL A 634 -24.68 -33.19 -13.36
C VAL A 634 -25.16 -33.99 -12.16
N LEU A 635 -24.27 -34.31 -11.22
CA LEU A 635 -24.63 -35.06 -10.02
C LEU A 635 -25.67 -34.31 -9.16
N ILE A 636 -25.53 -32.99 -9.03
CA ILE A 636 -26.51 -32.14 -8.34
C ILE A 636 -27.85 -32.21 -9.07
N HIS A 637 -27.86 -32.05 -10.38
CA HIS A 637 -29.09 -32.09 -11.17
C HIS A 637 -29.85 -33.42 -11.01
N ASP A 638 -29.14 -34.54 -11.05
CA ASP A 638 -29.72 -35.88 -10.97
C ASP A 638 -30.26 -36.22 -9.57
N ARG A 639 -29.66 -35.63 -8.52
CA ARG A 639 -29.96 -35.95 -7.12
C ARG A 639 -30.92 -34.97 -6.45
N LEU A 640 -31.02 -33.73 -6.94
CA LEU A 640 -31.92 -32.74 -6.36
C LEU A 640 -33.39 -33.20 -6.48
N PRO A 641 -34.23 -32.92 -5.47
CA PRO A 641 -35.66 -33.15 -5.58
C PRO A 641 -36.24 -32.28 -6.70
N LYS A 642 -37.34 -32.72 -7.32
CA LYS A 642 -38.02 -31.97 -8.40
C LYS A 642 -38.47 -30.55 -7.99
N SER A 643 -38.57 -30.29 -6.69
CA SER A 643 -38.89 -28.98 -6.10
C SER A 643 -37.71 -28.01 -6.04
N ALA A 644 -36.48 -28.48 -6.26
CA ALA A 644 -35.25 -27.72 -6.26
C ALA A 644 -34.63 -27.64 -7.65
N ARG A 645 -33.82 -26.60 -7.89
CA ARG A 645 -33.14 -26.40 -9.18
C ARG A 645 -31.86 -25.60 -9.02
N ILE A 646 -30.86 -25.92 -9.82
CA ILE A 646 -29.69 -25.06 -10.01
C ILE A 646 -30.15 -23.78 -10.69
N VAL A 647 -29.84 -22.62 -10.11
CA VAL A 647 -30.22 -21.30 -10.64
C VAL A 647 -29.03 -20.51 -11.18
N SER A 648 -27.81 -20.78 -10.70
CA SER A 648 -26.60 -20.15 -11.21
C SER A 648 -25.35 -20.98 -10.90
N THR A 649 -24.27 -20.71 -11.62
CA THR A 649 -22.92 -21.19 -11.30
C THR A 649 -21.90 -20.10 -11.61
N VAL A 650 -20.98 -19.86 -10.67
CA VAL A 650 -19.94 -18.84 -10.79
C VAL A 650 -18.60 -19.49 -10.51
N HIS A 651 -17.91 -19.89 -11.58
CA HIS A 651 -16.62 -20.57 -11.51
C HIS A 651 -16.70 -21.90 -10.72
N ASP A 652 -16.25 -21.90 -9.47
CA ASP A 652 -16.27 -23.01 -8.51
C ASP A 652 -17.46 -22.96 -7.54
N GLU A 653 -18.32 -21.96 -7.68
CA GLU A 653 -19.53 -21.76 -6.88
C GLU A 653 -20.78 -22.25 -7.63
N VAL A 654 -21.73 -22.84 -6.89
CA VAL A 654 -23.07 -23.18 -7.37
C VAL A 654 -24.13 -22.55 -6.48
N VAL A 655 -25.22 -22.09 -7.12
CA VAL A 655 -26.40 -21.56 -6.44
C VAL A 655 -27.60 -22.41 -6.82
N VAL A 656 -28.25 -23.01 -5.83
CA VAL A 656 -29.48 -23.80 -5.97
C VAL A 656 -30.63 -23.10 -5.26
N GLU A 657 -31.81 -23.07 -5.87
CA GLU A 657 -33.04 -22.61 -5.23
C GLU A 657 -33.89 -23.83 -4.84
N CYS A 658 -34.34 -23.89 -3.59
CA CYS A 658 -35.16 -24.99 -3.06
C CYS A 658 -36.24 -24.45 -2.11
N ARG A 659 -37.23 -25.28 -1.75
CA ARG A 659 -38.23 -24.92 -0.74
C ARG A 659 -37.58 -24.93 0.64
N GLU A 660 -38.03 -24.06 1.53
CA GLU A 660 -37.46 -23.92 2.87
C GLU A 660 -37.47 -25.25 3.64
N GLU A 661 -38.56 -26.02 3.53
CA GLU A 661 -38.69 -27.34 4.17
C GLU A 661 -37.66 -28.38 3.68
N SER A 662 -37.16 -28.23 2.44
CA SER A 662 -36.18 -29.13 1.81
C SER A 662 -34.75 -28.58 1.83
N ALA A 663 -34.51 -27.43 2.45
CA ALA A 663 -33.24 -26.71 2.31
C ALA A 663 -32.05 -27.47 2.93
N ALA A 664 -32.26 -28.15 4.06
CA ALA A 664 -31.22 -28.95 4.70
C ALA A 664 -30.80 -30.14 3.83
N GLU A 665 -31.77 -30.87 3.27
CA GLU A 665 -31.55 -31.99 2.35
C GLU A 665 -30.83 -31.52 1.07
N CYS A 666 -31.31 -30.43 0.45
CA CYS A 666 -30.68 -29.87 -0.75
C CYS A 666 -29.24 -29.43 -0.49
N ARG A 667 -28.95 -28.85 0.68
CA ARG A 667 -27.58 -28.48 1.07
C ARG A 667 -26.65 -29.69 1.12
N GLU A 668 -27.11 -30.78 1.73
CA GLU A 668 -26.33 -32.01 1.87
C GLU A 668 -26.08 -32.68 0.51
N ILE A 669 -27.11 -32.73 -0.35
CA ILE A 669 -26.99 -33.23 -1.73
C ILE A 669 -25.95 -32.43 -2.49
N VAL A 670 -26.03 -31.09 -2.43
CA VAL A 670 -25.09 -30.19 -3.13
C VAL A 670 -23.66 -30.40 -2.65
N ALA A 671 -23.44 -30.37 -1.33
CA ALA A 671 -22.10 -30.53 -0.76
C ALA A 671 -21.50 -31.90 -1.13
N THR A 672 -22.27 -32.98 -1.00
CA THR A 672 -21.81 -34.34 -1.28
C THR A 672 -21.50 -34.53 -2.77
N ALA A 673 -22.38 -34.08 -3.66
CA ALA A 673 -22.17 -34.15 -5.10
C ALA A 673 -20.93 -33.36 -5.55
N MET A 674 -20.70 -32.17 -4.97
CA MET A 674 -19.50 -31.39 -5.24
C MET A 674 -18.23 -32.10 -4.78
N VAL A 675 -18.20 -32.61 -3.55
CA VAL A 675 -17.04 -33.36 -3.03
C VAL A 675 -16.74 -34.58 -3.89
N GLU A 676 -17.76 -35.38 -4.22
CA GLU A 676 -17.63 -36.59 -5.04
C GLU A 676 -17.05 -36.30 -6.42
N ALA A 677 -17.66 -35.34 -7.14
CA ALA A 677 -17.26 -35.01 -8.50
C ALA A 677 -15.80 -34.57 -8.60
N MET A 678 -15.35 -33.72 -7.66
CA MET A 678 -14.01 -33.17 -7.69
C MET A 678 -12.97 -34.16 -7.13
N SER A 679 -13.34 -34.97 -6.14
CA SER A 679 -12.46 -36.02 -5.59
C SER A 679 -12.20 -37.13 -6.61
N ALA A 680 -13.15 -37.42 -7.49
CA ALA A 680 -12.93 -38.34 -8.62
C ALA A 680 -11.81 -37.86 -9.56
N LEU A 681 -11.63 -36.54 -9.69
CA LEU A 681 -10.57 -35.94 -10.49
C LEU A 681 -9.29 -35.71 -9.71
N PHE A 682 -9.34 -35.43 -8.41
CA PHE A 682 -8.16 -35.13 -7.60
C PHE A 682 -8.11 -35.96 -6.30
N PRO A 683 -8.05 -37.30 -6.39
CA PRO A 683 -8.09 -38.19 -5.22
C PRO A 683 -6.86 -38.03 -4.31
N GLU A 684 -5.80 -37.38 -4.77
CA GLU A 684 -4.61 -37.10 -3.97
C GLU A 684 -4.88 -36.13 -2.83
N VAL A 685 -5.88 -35.26 -2.95
CA VAL A 685 -6.16 -34.18 -2.00
C VAL A 685 -7.61 -34.28 -1.52
N PRO A 686 -7.88 -34.15 -0.21
CA PRO A 686 -9.26 -34.06 0.25
C PRO A 686 -9.92 -32.81 -0.34
N VAL A 687 -11.15 -32.98 -0.82
CA VAL A 687 -11.98 -31.89 -1.32
C VAL A 687 -12.90 -31.43 -0.21
N GLU A 688 -12.96 -30.12 -0.01
CA GLU A 688 -13.83 -29.47 0.98
C GLU A 688 -14.76 -28.49 0.26
N VAL A 689 -16.00 -28.43 0.73
CA VAL A 689 -17.06 -27.58 0.18
C VAL A 689 -17.73 -26.85 1.33
N GLU A 690 -17.84 -25.53 1.22
CA GLU A 690 -18.61 -24.70 2.14
C GLU A 690 -19.99 -24.49 1.52
N ALA A 691 -21.06 -24.98 2.17
CA ALA A 691 -22.43 -24.88 1.67
C ALA A 691 -23.34 -24.24 2.71
N ASN A 692 -23.97 -23.11 2.35
CA ASN A 692 -24.79 -22.29 3.23
C ASN A 692 -26.25 -22.19 2.74
N ILE A 693 -27.19 -22.12 3.68
CA ILE A 693 -28.62 -21.88 3.40
C ILE A 693 -28.91 -20.40 3.59
N CYS A 694 -29.16 -19.69 2.51
CA CYS A 694 -29.22 -18.23 2.47
C CYS A 694 -30.61 -17.74 2.05
N THR A 695 -30.95 -16.51 2.44
CA THR A 695 -32.10 -15.78 1.87
C THR A 695 -31.68 -14.92 0.67
N THR A 696 -30.47 -14.37 0.73
CA THR A 696 -29.82 -13.63 -0.35
C THR A 696 -28.50 -14.27 -0.74
N TRP A 697 -28.01 -14.02 -1.95
CA TRP A 697 -26.71 -14.55 -2.39
C TRP A 697 -25.51 -13.96 -1.61
N ALA A 698 -25.68 -12.82 -0.95
CA ALA A 698 -24.61 -12.16 -0.19
C ALA A 698 -24.34 -12.78 1.19
N GLU A 699 -25.26 -13.57 1.76
CA GLU A 699 -25.14 -14.19 3.08
C GLU A 699 -24.13 -15.34 3.17
N LYS A 700 -23.49 -15.69 2.05
CA LYS A 700 -22.58 -16.84 2.00
C LYS A 700 -21.32 -16.66 2.85
#